data_AF-A0A6S6QXT9-F1
#
_entry.id   AF-A0A6S6QXT9-F1
#
_cell.length_a   1.000
_cell.length_b   1.000
_cell.length_c   1.000
_cell.angle_alpha   90.00
_cell.angle_beta   90.00
_cell.angle_gamma   90.00
#
_symmetry.space_group_name_H-M   'P 1'
#
loop_
_entity.id
_entity.type
_entity.pdbx_description
1 polymer ?
#
loop_
_entity_poly.entity_id
_entity_poly.type
_entity_poly.pdbx_seq_one_letter_code
_entity_poly.pdbx_strand_id
1 'polypeptide(L)'
;MSDIEAFIEIATEELGYLEKKTNEKLESKKDNAGTNNYTKYGKWIGLNGQPWCHSFVSWCANEAGISSSIIPKTGGTHTGANWFKKRGQFIKPSKDNPPKRGDLMYHDSGGGKGHVGIVIAYNGDGTVTTIEGNTNNAGSREGTVVTKKERKFSYIWGFGRPKYSDTSSEEEINPGKEETKKEDNANKGTSGKANNTLQRGSKGKKVEELQKNLIYLKYDPKGADGSFGSNTEKAVIAFQKANGLKPDGIVGPKTQAMLDKLVKEKKIKDANSKSTSIVVDGATLKCSNGINPTKLKVPKSHGAKIQNKNEATVNDNKVNINIMTFGQCKKTNKVCTPIIRNTWKNSKGNYKLNNEQVLTKNSCLACNNSGIITIEDDGQKKGSTEKKATETATLTFKTNRTLKYGSKGADVVQLQKVLNKFKCGNLIPDGEFGKKTKNAVIAFQKKYGLKPDGVVGPKTKAKIAELLKKEEVDQKNSNNKKDTSKEDTSKKDNNKKDGDVNKYIENLRKNPLGFSKEKLESVCAAAEVLLNENYKLAFVAGILGNIVAEGKIGQFESSNYKSNPSKEPAYLVYVDKNFSYREKFSGQNISKVGIKATYKLALKCKESGYQGKYGLGCVQWTGSRCTSLVEQYRKICGEDAYPTTEECASVESNFIAIELKSDSYKGVYKKWCNENNGGVDSNDSARSAGKIVCKEYERPKADSSKERGEKAVKIYNTMKG
;
A
#
# COMPACT_ATOMS: atom_id res chain seq x y z
N MET A 1 6.53 16.93 7.97
CA MET A 1 7.84 16.58 8.57
C MET A 1 8.71 17.83 8.49
N SER A 2 9.56 18.13 9.48
CA SER A 2 10.45 19.31 9.38
C SER A 2 11.53 19.10 8.32
N ASP A 3 12.03 20.19 7.74
CA ASP A 3 13.08 20.16 6.70
C ASP A 3 14.30 19.32 7.13
N ILE A 4 14.74 19.46 8.39
CA ILE A 4 15.87 18.72 8.98
C ILE A 4 15.62 17.20 8.94
N GLU A 5 14.43 16.76 9.35
CA GLU A 5 14.11 15.33 9.39
C GLU A 5 13.92 14.76 7.97
N ALA A 6 13.31 15.52 7.06
CA ALA A 6 13.19 15.13 5.65
C ALA A 6 14.58 14.99 4.98
N PHE A 7 15.49 15.91 5.26
CA PHE A 7 16.87 15.88 4.76
C PHE A 7 17.64 14.66 5.25
N ILE A 8 17.54 14.36 6.55
CA ILE A 8 18.22 13.23 7.17
C ILE A 8 17.55 11.90 6.77
N GLU A 9 16.24 11.85 6.57
CA GLU A 9 15.53 10.68 6.05
C GLU A 9 16.02 10.34 4.63
N ILE A 10 16.08 11.31 3.72
CA ILE A 10 16.60 11.09 2.36
C ILE A 10 18.07 10.63 2.38
N ALA A 11 18.93 11.24 3.20
CA ALA A 11 20.31 10.79 3.34
C ALA A 11 20.40 9.36 3.92
N THR A 12 19.48 8.99 4.82
CA THR A 12 19.36 7.65 5.40
C THR A 12 18.84 6.63 4.38
N GLU A 13 17.90 7.01 3.50
CA GLU A 13 17.42 6.17 2.39
C GLU A 13 18.58 5.72 1.49
N GLU A 14 19.65 6.51 1.34
CA GLU A 14 20.79 6.19 0.47
C GLU A 14 21.93 5.39 1.12
N LEU A 15 21.87 5.07 2.43
CA LEU A 15 22.91 4.27 3.08
C LEU A 15 23.16 2.94 2.35
N GLY A 16 24.44 2.63 2.10
CA GLY A 16 24.90 1.48 1.32
C GLY A 16 24.82 1.65 -0.21
N TYR A 17 24.56 2.86 -0.72
CA TYR A 17 24.75 3.19 -2.13
C TYR A 17 26.26 3.15 -2.47
N LEU A 18 26.62 2.42 -3.53
CA LEU A 18 27.97 2.34 -4.10
C LEU A 18 28.04 3.15 -5.39
N GLU A 19 29.11 3.92 -5.57
CA GLU A 19 29.41 4.58 -6.86
C GLU A 19 29.68 3.57 -7.98
N LYS A 20 29.60 4.02 -9.23
CA LYS A 20 29.57 3.18 -10.42
C LYS A 20 30.84 3.24 -11.24
N LYS A 21 31.05 2.20 -12.05
CA LYS A 21 32.10 2.16 -13.08
C LYS A 21 31.78 3.05 -14.29
N THR A 22 30.49 3.20 -14.62
CA THR A 22 30.00 3.92 -15.81
C THR A 22 28.67 4.64 -15.51
N ASN A 23 28.12 5.36 -16.50
CA ASN A 23 26.78 5.99 -16.45
C ASN A 23 25.60 5.00 -16.36
N GLU A 24 25.83 3.68 -16.33
CA GLU A 24 24.78 2.67 -16.26
C GLU A 24 24.33 2.39 -14.82
N LYS A 25 23.06 2.03 -14.65
CA LYS A 25 22.45 1.55 -13.38
C LYS A 25 22.65 2.49 -12.18
N LEU A 26 22.75 3.81 -12.42
CA LEU A 26 23.00 4.83 -11.39
C LEU A 26 21.96 4.84 -10.26
N GLU A 27 20.72 4.38 -10.51
CA GLU A 27 19.66 4.28 -9.50
C GLU A 27 19.75 3.01 -8.62
N SER A 28 20.49 1.98 -9.05
CA SER A 28 20.71 0.79 -8.22
C SER A 28 21.70 1.12 -7.11
N LYS A 29 21.41 0.71 -5.88
CA LYS A 29 22.37 0.88 -4.77
C LYS A 29 23.68 0.13 -4.99
N LYS A 30 23.68 -1.02 -5.66
CA LYS A 30 24.85 -1.93 -5.70
C LYS A 30 25.28 -2.39 -7.09
N ASP A 31 24.39 -2.43 -8.08
CA ASP A 31 24.79 -2.86 -9.43
C ASP A 31 25.77 -1.88 -10.06
N ASN A 32 26.58 -2.34 -11.01
CA ASN A 32 27.61 -1.57 -11.72
C ASN A 32 28.62 -0.85 -10.78
N ALA A 33 28.84 -1.36 -9.56
CA ALA A 33 29.76 -0.75 -8.61
C ALA A 33 31.19 -0.61 -9.20
N GLY A 34 31.86 0.49 -8.89
CA GLY A 34 33.20 0.80 -9.36
C GLY A 34 33.91 1.86 -8.52
N THR A 35 34.97 2.45 -9.07
CA THR A 35 35.84 3.47 -8.44
C THR A 35 36.02 4.69 -9.35
N ASN A 36 35.05 4.97 -10.21
CA ASN A 36 35.13 5.97 -11.27
C ASN A 36 34.24 7.20 -10.99
N ASN A 37 33.78 7.40 -9.75
CA ASN A 37 32.95 8.54 -9.33
C ASN A 37 31.60 8.70 -10.09
N TYR A 38 31.12 7.69 -10.82
CA TYR A 38 29.82 7.78 -11.49
C TYR A 38 28.69 7.55 -10.48
N THR A 39 27.84 8.55 -10.27
CA THR A 39 26.70 8.48 -9.33
C THR A 39 25.46 9.18 -9.89
N LYS A 40 24.28 8.84 -9.38
CA LYS A 40 23.06 9.60 -9.68
C LYS A 40 23.15 11.05 -9.21
N TYR A 41 23.86 11.30 -8.11
CA TYR A 41 24.09 12.64 -7.54
C TYR A 41 24.99 13.49 -8.45
N GLY A 42 26.12 12.93 -8.90
CA GLY A 42 27.03 13.55 -9.84
C GLY A 42 26.34 13.87 -11.17
N LYS A 43 25.57 12.91 -11.71
CA LYS A 43 24.76 13.12 -12.92
C LYS A 43 23.73 14.25 -12.74
N TRP A 44 22.98 14.26 -11.63
CA TRP A 44 21.94 15.25 -11.35
C TRP A 44 22.48 16.70 -11.26
N ILE A 45 23.70 16.88 -10.76
CA ILE A 45 24.34 18.21 -10.66
C ILE A 45 25.20 18.57 -11.89
N GLY A 46 25.34 17.67 -12.86
CA GLY A 46 26.17 17.88 -14.07
C GLY A 46 27.67 17.65 -13.87
N LEU A 47 28.07 16.98 -12.79
CA LEU A 47 29.46 16.70 -12.41
C LEU A 47 29.69 15.19 -12.23
N ASN A 48 29.24 14.37 -13.19
CA ASN A 48 29.39 12.92 -13.07
C ASN A 48 30.83 12.48 -13.37
N GLY A 49 31.33 11.48 -12.64
CA GLY A 49 32.74 11.10 -12.70
C GLY A 49 33.69 12.03 -11.93
N GLN A 50 33.14 12.93 -11.10
CA GLN A 50 33.90 13.79 -10.18
C GLN A 50 33.59 13.44 -8.71
N PRO A 51 34.51 13.70 -7.76
CA PRO A 51 34.28 13.47 -6.33
C PRO A 51 32.94 14.06 -5.85
N TRP A 52 32.11 13.21 -5.24
CA TRP A 52 30.65 13.44 -5.19
C TRP A 52 30.06 13.68 -3.80
N CYS A 53 30.87 13.90 -2.76
CA CYS A 53 30.37 14.13 -1.39
C CYS A 53 29.40 15.31 -1.30
N HIS A 54 29.71 16.46 -1.90
CA HIS A 54 28.79 17.60 -1.91
C HIS A 54 27.65 17.44 -2.91
N SER A 55 27.89 16.76 -4.05
CA SER A 55 26.84 16.41 -5.00
C SER A 55 25.73 15.57 -4.33
N PHE A 56 26.11 14.63 -3.46
CA PHE A 56 25.21 13.87 -2.59
C PHE A 56 24.44 14.78 -1.62
N VAL A 57 25.14 15.64 -0.88
CA VAL A 57 24.51 16.58 0.07
C VAL A 57 23.48 17.50 -0.62
N SER A 58 23.86 18.10 -1.75
CA SER A 58 22.96 18.96 -2.53
C SER A 58 21.78 18.19 -3.15
N TRP A 59 21.98 16.94 -3.56
CA TRP A 59 20.89 16.08 -4.04
C TRP A 59 19.93 15.71 -2.90
N CYS A 60 20.44 15.34 -1.72
CA CYS A 60 19.60 15.06 -0.55
C CYS A 60 18.75 16.26 -0.15
N ALA A 61 19.30 17.48 -0.21
CA ALA A 61 18.57 18.71 0.04
C ALA A 61 17.45 18.93 -1.00
N ASN A 62 17.75 18.75 -2.29
CA ASN A 62 16.78 18.84 -3.39
C ASN A 62 15.62 17.85 -3.25
N GLU A 63 15.92 16.59 -2.90
CA GLU A 63 14.90 15.54 -2.74
C GLU A 63 14.07 15.69 -1.46
N ALA A 64 14.63 16.27 -0.40
CA ALA A 64 13.85 16.73 0.75
C ALA A 64 12.90 17.89 0.37
N GLY A 65 13.27 18.71 -0.62
CA GLY A 65 12.57 19.92 -1.05
C GLY A 65 13.13 21.20 -0.45
N ILE A 66 14.36 21.16 0.10
CA ILE A 66 15.04 22.32 0.67
C ILE A 66 15.58 23.20 -0.44
N SER A 67 15.22 24.49 -0.39
CA SER A 67 15.66 25.50 -1.35
C SER A 67 17.18 25.64 -1.41
N SER A 68 17.70 25.95 -2.60
CA SER A 68 19.12 26.30 -2.81
C SER A 68 19.56 27.58 -2.07
N SER A 69 18.59 28.38 -1.58
CA SER A 69 18.82 29.53 -0.70
C SER A 69 19.09 29.17 0.77
N ILE A 70 18.83 27.90 1.15
CA ILE A 70 19.03 27.34 2.51
C ILE A 70 20.26 26.41 2.51
N ILE A 71 20.37 25.48 1.54
CA ILE A 71 21.55 24.64 1.32
C ILE A 71 22.03 24.81 -0.13
N PRO A 72 23.29 25.19 -0.40
CA PRO A 72 23.73 25.48 -1.77
C PRO A 72 23.73 24.22 -2.65
N LYS A 73 23.25 24.37 -3.89
CA LYS A 73 23.42 23.37 -4.96
C LYS A 73 24.84 23.48 -5.53
N THR A 74 25.76 22.64 -5.08
CA THR A 74 27.15 22.62 -5.57
C THR A 74 27.78 21.22 -5.41
N GLY A 75 28.75 20.89 -6.28
CA GLY A 75 29.63 19.72 -6.08
C GLY A 75 30.91 20.08 -5.31
N GLY A 76 31.25 21.37 -5.19
CA GLY A 76 32.49 21.84 -4.57
C GLY A 76 32.34 22.02 -3.06
N THR A 77 33.18 21.33 -2.28
CA THR A 77 33.18 21.39 -0.81
C THR A 77 33.61 22.76 -0.28
N HIS A 78 34.72 23.32 -0.77
CA HIS A 78 35.12 24.69 -0.47
C HIS A 78 34.08 25.73 -0.90
N THR A 79 33.39 25.52 -2.03
CA THR A 79 32.31 26.39 -2.50
C THR A 79 31.14 26.41 -1.52
N GLY A 80 30.71 25.23 -1.03
CA GLY A 80 29.68 25.11 0.00
C GLY A 80 30.09 25.78 1.32
N ALA A 81 31.28 25.46 1.84
CA ALA A 81 31.78 26.07 3.07
C ALA A 81 31.88 27.59 2.98
N ASN A 82 32.42 28.12 1.87
CA ASN A 82 32.56 29.55 1.64
C ASN A 82 31.19 30.25 1.46
N TRP A 83 30.18 29.56 0.93
CA TRP A 83 28.79 30.06 0.88
C TRP A 83 28.22 30.29 2.29
N PHE A 84 28.42 29.35 3.21
CA PHE A 84 28.02 29.53 4.61
C PHE A 84 28.84 30.62 5.32
N LYS A 85 30.16 30.70 5.08
CA LYS A 85 31.03 31.75 5.66
C LYS A 85 30.58 33.15 5.27
N LYS A 86 30.30 33.39 3.99
CA LYS A 86 29.79 34.66 3.47
C LYS A 86 28.42 35.07 4.05
N ARG A 87 27.73 34.16 4.76
CA ARG A 87 26.40 34.36 5.36
C ARG A 87 26.43 34.35 6.89
N GLY A 88 27.62 34.32 7.51
CA GLY A 88 27.78 34.19 8.97
C GLY A 88 27.31 32.83 9.53
N GLN A 89 27.15 31.82 8.68
CA GLN A 89 26.55 30.52 9.00
C GLN A 89 27.59 29.39 9.10
N PHE A 90 28.89 29.70 9.17
CA PHE A 90 29.95 28.71 9.27
C PHE A 90 30.57 28.73 10.68
N ILE A 91 30.23 27.73 11.49
CA ILE A 91 30.54 27.66 12.91
C ILE A 91 31.80 26.81 13.12
N LYS A 92 32.77 27.31 13.91
CA LYS A 92 33.94 26.51 14.32
C LYS A 92 33.51 25.40 15.29
N PRO A 93 34.13 24.21 15.30
CA PRO A 93 33.82 23.18 16.29
C PRO A 93 34.13 23.68 17.71
N SER A 94 33.13 23.69 18.57
CA SER A 94 33.25 24.01 19.99
C SER A 94 32.27 23.14 20.81
N LYS A 95 32.58 22.90 22.08
CA LYS A 95 31.63 22.28 23.03
C LYS A 95 30.57 23.28 23.49
N ASP A 96 30.91 24.58 23.51
CA ASP A 96 30.07 25.67 24.01
C ASP A 96 29.06 26.16 22.96
N ASN A 97 29.42 26.04 21.67
CA ASN A 97 28.50 26.18 20.53
C ASN A 97 28.52 24.88 19.70
N PRO A 98 27.84 23.82 20.17
CA PRO A 98 27.92 22.51 19.54
C PRO A 98 27.27 22.50 18.16
N PRO A 99 27.67 21.56 17.28
CA PRO A 99 26.99 21.33 16.00
C PRO A 99 25.55 20.86 16.23
N LYS A 100 24.63 21.41 15.43
CA LYS A 100 23.21 21.07 15.46
C LYS A 100 22.93 19.95 14.45
N ARG A 101 21.90 19.13 14.73
CA ARG A 101 21.38 18.15 13.78
C ARG A 101 20.87 18.87 12.53
N GLY A 102 21.30 18.43 11.35
CA GLY A 102 21.07 19.12 10.08
C GLY A 102 22.14 20.14 9.70
N ASP A 103 23.17 20.38 10.52
CA ASP A 103 24.37 21.10 10.08
C ASP A 103 25.14 20.26 9.03
N LEU A 104 25.92 20.93 8.18
CA LEU A 104 26.86 20.32 7.25
C LEU A 104 28.28 20.39 7.81
N MET A 105 28.83 19.22 8.19
CA MET A 105 30.21 19.07 8.62
C MET A 105 31.14 19.20 7.41
N TYR A 106 32.05 20.15 7.42
CA TYR A 106 33.09 20.31 6.41
C TYR A 106 34.48 19.96 6.97
N HIS A 107 35.29 19.30 6.16
CA HIS A 107 36.72 19.11 6.38
C HIS A 107 37.51 19.75 5.23
N ASP A 108 38.70 20.25 5.53
CA ASP A 108 39.66 20.77 4.56
C ASP A 108 41.02 20.08 4.78
N SER A 109 41.53 19.39 3.76
CA SER A 109 42.84 18.75 3.74
C SER A 109 43.91 19.63 3.07
N GLY A 110 43.58 20.87 2.68
CA GLY A 110 44.45 21.76 1.90
C GLY A 110 44.46 21.44 0.39
N GLY A 111 45.07 22.32 -0.41
CA GLY A 111 45.21 22.12 -1.86
C GLY A 111 43.88 21.96 -2.62
N GLY A 112 42.80 22.59 -2.16
CA GLY A 112 41.45 22.45 -2.72
C GLY A 112 40.76 21.11 -2.40
N LYS A 113 41.32 20.30 -1.49
CA LYS A 113 40.82 18.96 -1.14
C LYS A 113 39.95 19.00 0.12
N GLY A 114 38.67 19.31 -0.04
CA GLY A 114 37.70 19.27 1.06
C GLY A 114 36.78 18.05 1.03
N HIS A 115 36.10 17.79 2.14
CA HIS A 115 35.04 16.78 2.30
C HIS A 115 33.81 17.37 3.00
N VAL A 116 32.62 16.75 2.84
CA VAL A 116 31.39 17.19 3.51
C VAL A 116 30.50 16.02 3.96
N GLY A 117 29.79 16.19 5.07
CA GLY A 117 28.82 15.24 5.62
C GLY A 117 27.64 15.93 6.29
N ILE A 118 26.50 15.23 6.41
CA ILE A 118 25.29 15.72 7.08
C ILE A 118 25.33 15.30 8.54
N VAL A 119 25.31 16.24 9.49
CA VAL A 119 25.32 15.96 10.93
C VAL A 119 23.96 15.40 11.35
N ILE A 120 23.97 14.18 11.90
CA ILE A 120 22.77 13.54 12.45
C ILE A 120 22.74 13.52 13.98
N ALA A 121 23.90 13.62 14.65
CA ALA A 121 24.00 13.79 16.10
C ALA A 121 25.33 14.44 16.51
N TYR A 122 25.30 15.18 17.63
CA TYR A 122 26.48 15.51 18.43
C TYR A 122 26.54 14.54 19.61
N ASN A 123 27.71 13.93 19.85
CA ASN A 123 27.84 12.83 20.80
C ASN A 123 28.22 13.29 22.23
N GLY A 124 28.49 14.59 22.42
CA GLY A 124 28.80 15.19 23.73
C GLY A 124 30.27 15.15 24.15
N ASP A 125 31.07 14.29 23.54
CA ASP A 125 32.50 14.07 23.83
C ASP A 125 33.46 14.90 22.95
N GLY A 126 32.93 15.67 22.00
CA GLY A 126 33.71 16.31 20.93
C GLY A 126 33.72 15.51 19.61
N THR A 127 32.84 14.53 19.46
CA THR A 127 32.57 13.84 18.20
C THR A 127 31.16 14.11 17.67
N VAL A 128 31.00 13.99 16.35
CA VAL A 128 29.70 14.02 15.66
C VAL A 128 29.47 12.73 14.88
N THR A 129 28.22 12.28 14.87
CA THR A 129 27.75 11.26 13.95
C THR A 129 27.19 11.93 12.69
N THR A 130 27.64 11.47 11.52
CA THR A 130 27.28 12.03 10.21
C THR A 130 26.78 10.94 9.25
N ILE A 131 26.07 11.35 8.20
CA ILE A 131 25.90 10.57 6.96
C ILE A 131 26.71 11.26 5.87
N GLU A 132 27.57 10.50 5.20
CA GLU A 132 28.51 10.99 4.20
C GLU A 132 28.40 10.16 2.92
N GLY A 133 28.45 10.83 1.76
CA GLY A 133 28.75 10.22 0.47
C GLY A 133 30.24 10.37 0.13
N ASN A 134 30.71 9.69 -0.92
CA ASN A 134 32.11 9.66 -1.35
C ASN A 134 33.12 9.33 -0.22
N THR A 135 32.80 8.36 0.64
CA THR A 135 33.57 7.99 1.84
C THR A 135 33.74 6.47 1.94
N ASN A 136 34.56 5.98 2.88
CA ASN A 136 34.77 4.56 3.12
C ASN A 136 35.13 4.28 4.59
N ASN A 137 35.31 3.00 4.96
CA ASN A 137 35.64 2.62 6.34
C ASN A 137 36.96 3.26 6.82
N ALA A 138 37.98 3.32 5.95
CA ALA A 138 39.27 3.99 6.22
C ALA A 138 39.17 5.52 6.33
N GLY A 139 38.03 6.13 5.96
CA GLY A 139 37.80 7.57 6.07
C GLY A 139 38.49 8.43 5.02
N SER A 140 38.98 7.81 3.93
CA SER A 140 39.62 8.49 2.80
C SER A 140 38.62 9.34 2.00
N ARG A 141 39.14 10.38 1.33
CA ARG A 141 38.41 11.31 0.46
C ARG A 141 37.96 10.69 -0.88
N GLU A 142 38.59 9.60 -1.30
CA GLU A 142 38.27 8.86 -2.53
C GLU A 142 37.52 7.56 -2.15
N GLY A 143 36.35 7.72 -1.52
CA GLY A 143 35.60 6.61 -0.96
C GLY A 143 34.34 6.28 -1.76
N THR A 144 34.04 5.00 -1.96
CA THR A 144 33.05 4.57 -2.95
C THR A 144 31.61 4.44 -2.44
N VAL A 145 31.30 4.79 -1.18
CA VAL A 145 30.02 4.45 -0.54
C VAL A 145 29.37 5.60 0.23
N VAL A 146 28.02 5.60 0.28
CA VAL A 146 27.24 6.37 1.27
C VAL A 146 27.15 5.58 2.58
N THR A 147 27.74 6.09 3.67
CA THR A 147 27.71 5.42 4.97
C THR A 147 27.67 6.41 6.14
N LYS A 148 27.47 5.90 7.35
CA LYS A 148 27.61 6.69 8.59
C LYS A 148 29.08 6.78 8.99
N LYS A 149 29.49 7.94 9.49
CA LYS A 149 30.83 8.15 10.07
C LYS A 149 30.71 8.88 11.41
N GLU A 150 31.62 8.54 12.32
CA GLU A 150 31.91 9.35 13.50
C GLU A 150 33.15 10.19 13.21
N ARG A 151 33.10 11.49 13.52
CA ARG A 151 34.18 12.44 13.24
C ARG A 151 34.50 13.26 14.49
N LYS A 152 35.77 13.30 14.89
CA LYS A 152 36.28 14.14 16.00
C LYS A 152 36.37 15.60 15.56
N PHE A 153 36.16 16.55 16.47
CA PHE A 153 36.32 17.98 16.19
C PHE A 153 37.68 18.35 15.59
N SER A 154 38.77 17.64 15.96
CA SER A 154 40.11 17.84 15.37
C SER A 154 40.21 17.52 13.88
N TYR A 155 39.25 16.79 13.30
CA TYR A 155 39.14 16.56 11.86
C TYR A 155 38.31 17.64 11.16
N ILE A 156 37.53 18.45 11.89
CA ILE A 156 36.46 19.27 11.30
C ILE A 156 36.94 20.71 11.12
N TRP A 157 36.82 21.22 9.90
CA TRP A 157 37.13 22.62 9.58
C TRP A 157 36.05 23.57 10.08
N GLY A 158 34.80 23.14 10.01
CA GLY A 158 33.64 23.81 10.60
C GLY A 158 32.32 23.24 10.11
N PHE A 159 31.24 23.84 10.61
CA PHE A 159 29.87 23.41 10.34
C PHE A 159 29.12 24.52 9.59
N GLY A 160 28.66 24.24 8.38
CA GLY A 160 27.67 25.08 7.71
C GLY A 160 26.31 24.85 8.36
N ARG A 161 25.67 25.89 8.88
CA ARG A 161 24.41 25.84 9.64
C ARG A 161 23.26 26.44 8.81
N PRO A 162 22.45 25.62 8.11
CA PRO A 162 21.36 26.13 7.28
C PRO A 162 20.25 26.76 8.12
N LYS A 163 19.69 27.88 7.64
CA LYS A 163 18.49 28.49 8.21
C LYS A 163 17.24 27.83 7.62
N TYR A 164 16.85 26.68 8.20
CA TYR A 164 15.63 25.96 7.84
C TYR A 164 14.37 26.78 8.16
N SER A 165 13.32 26.61 7.36
CA SER A 165 12.04 27.31 7.53
C SER A 165 11.15 26.62 8.55
N ASP A 166 11.58 26.59 9.82
CA ASP A 166 10.74 26.40 11.02
C ASP A 166 11.60 26.47 12.31
N THR A 167 11.99 27.68 12.71
CA THR A 167 12.63 27.94 14.02
C THR A 167 11.99 29.13 14.72
N SER A 168 10.81 28.93 15.31
CA SER A 168 10.35 29.79 16.41
C SER A 168 11.16 29.47 17.68
N SER A 169 11.68 30.50 18.34
CA SER A 169 12.43 30.47 19.60
C SER A 169 13.65 29.54 19.66
N GLU A 170 14.83 30.09 19.39
CA GLU A 170 16.02 29.75 20.16
C GLU A 170 15.85 30.38 21.56
N GLU A 171 15.94 29.58 22.63
CA GLU A 171 16.27 30.10 23.96
C GLU A 171 17.73 29.76 24.22
N GLU A 172 18.56 30.80 24.31
CA GLU A 172 19.93 30.69 24.80
C GLU A 172 19.91 30.43 26.31
N ILE A 173 20.73 29.47 26.77
CA ILE A 173 21.03 29.31 28.19
C ILE A 173 22.49 29.70 28.37
N ASN A 174 22.72 30.84 29.01
CA ASN A 174 24.03 31.19 29.58
C ASN A 174 23.89 31.23 31.12
N PRO A 175 24.84 30.70 31.91
CA PRO A 175 24.60 30.41 33.31
C PRO A 175 25.05 31.53 34.25
N GLY A 176 24.44 31.56 35.44
CA GLY A 176 25.03 32.18 36.63
C GLY A 176 24.41 33.50 37.07
N LYS A 177 23.59 33.42 38.13
CA LYS A 177 23.81 34.17 39.37
C LYS A 177 23.03 33.54 40.51
N GLU A 178 23.71 33.27 41.62
CA GLU A 178 23.09 32.98 42.90
C GLU A 178 22.50 34.28 43.47
N GLU A 179 21.37 34.17 44.17
CA GLU A 179 21.14 34.94 45.40
C GLU A 179 20.04 34.27 46.25
N THR A 180 19.89 34.69 47.51
CA THR A 180 19.49 33.81 48.62
C THR A 180 18.23 34.27 49.37
N LYS A 181 17.79 33.42 50.34
CA LYS A 181 16.79 33.59 51.43
C LYS A 181 15.44 32.88 51.15
N LYS A 182 15.08 31.84 51.92
CA LYS A 182 14.49 31.80 53.29
C LYS A 182 13.03 32.30 53.30
N GLU A 183 12.07 31.39 53.37
CA GLU A 183 11.35 30.98 54.61
C GLU A 183 10.30 32.03 55.03
N ASP A 184 9.00 31.81 54.76
CA ASP A 184 8.06 31.31 55.80
C ASP A 184 6.58 31.14 55.38
N ASN A 185 6.01 30.00 55.79
CA ASN A 185 4.66 29.70 56.30
C ASN A 185 3.28 30.10 55.67
N ALA A 186 2.28 29.27 56.03
CA ALA A 186 0.83 29.52 56.16
C ALA A 186 -0.13 29.48 54.92
N ASN A 187 -0.30 28.26 54.40
CA ASN A 187 -1.57 27.64 53.93
C ASN A 187 -2.91 28.42 54.05
N LYS A 188 -3.53 28.79 52.90
CA LYS A 188 -4.97 28.55 52.61
C LYS A 188 -5.35 28.77 51.14
N GLY A 189 -6.18 27.88 50.58
CA GLY A 189 -7.20 28.28 49.58
C GLY A 189 -6.92 28.14 48.07
N THR A 190 -7.15 26.93 47.55
CA THR A 190 -7.78 26.63 46.23
C THR A 190 -7.08 26.83 44.87
N SER A 191 -7.22 25.78 44.06
CA SER A 191 -7.01 25.63 42.60
C SER A 191 -5.56 25.55 42.08
N GLY A 192 -5.19 24.35 41.59
CA GLY A 192 -3.90 24.08 40.95
C GLY A 192 -3.98 22.82 40.09
N LYS A 193 -3.56 22.93 38.82
CA LYS A 193 -3.60 21.84 37.83
C LYS A 193 -2.73 20.65 38.27
N ALA A 194 -3.24 19.43 38.13
CA ALA A 194 -2.49 18.22 38.47
C ALA A 194 -1.24 18.06 37.57
N ASN A 195 -0.05 18.05 38.19
CA ASN A 195 1.22 17.81 37.51
C ASN A 195 1.25 16.39 36.93
N ASN A 196 1.39 16.28 35.60
CA ASN A 196 1.26 15.03 34.84
C ASN A 196 2.61 14.30 34.65
N THR A 197 3.58 14.56 35.52
CA THR A 197 4.99 14.14 35.40
C THR A 197 5.29 12.92 36.28
N LEU A 198 6.01 11.93 35.78
CA LEU A 198 6.48 10.78 36.58
C LEU A 198 8.00 10.84 36.79
N GLN A 199 8.46 10.57 38.01
CA GLN A 199 9.88 10.60 38.38
C GLN A 199 10.17 9.64 39.54
N ARG A 200 11.44 9.53 39.98
CA ARG A 200 11.80 8.69 41.13
C ARG A 200 10.91 9.00 42.35
N GLY A 201 10.31 7.96 42.92
CA GLY A 201 9.34 8.05 44.03
C GLY A 201 7.86 8.10 43.62
N SER A 202 7.53 8.35 42.35
CA SER A 202 6.16 8.18 41.83
C SER A 202 5.68 6.73 41.97
N LYS A 203 4.39 6.52 42.23
CA LYS A 203 3.77 5.18 42.34
C LYS A 203 2.40 5.13 41.64
N GLY A 204 1.95 3.92 41.30
CA GLY A 204 0.61 3.62 40.79
C GLY A 204 0.56 3.30 39.29
N LYS A 205 -0.65 3.09 38.77
CA LYS A 205 -0.90 2.51 37.41
C LYS A 205 -0.18 3.24 36.27
N LYS A 206 -0.02 4.57 36.33
CA LYS A 206 0.73 5.34 35.32
C LYS A 206 2.22 4.94 35.26
N VAL A 207 2.83 4.62 36.41
CA VAL A 207 4.22 4.13 36.48
C VAL A 207 4.32 2.70 35.96
N GLU A 208 3.33 1.85 36.27
CA GLU A 208 3.25 0.47 35.78
C GLU A 208 3.12 0.43 34.25
N GLU A 209 2.31 1.32 33.67
CA GLU A 209 2.17 1.49 32.22
C GLU A 209 3.45 2.01 31.56
N LEU A 210 4.11 3.01 32.16
CA LEU A 210 5.43 3.48 31.75
C LEU A 210 6.45 2.32 31.72
N GLN A 211 6.55 1.54 32.80
CA GLN A 211 7.47 0.40 32.91
C GLN A 211 7.18 -0.65 31.81
N LYS A 212 5.90 -1.00 31.59
CA LYS A 212 5.48 -1.91 30.50
C LYS A 212 5.88 -1.38 29.12
N ASN A 213 5.69 -0.08 28.87
CA ASN A 213 6.07 0.56 27.61
C ASN A 213 7.61 0.59 27.41
N LEU A 214 8.39 0.86 28.45
CA LEU A 214 9.85 0.77 28.42
C LEU A 214 10.32 -0.67 28.09
N ILE A 215 9.78 -1.67 28.79
CA ILE A 215 10.06 -3.11 28.55
C ILE A 215 9.72 -3.48 27.09
N TYR A 216 8.56 -3.04 26.60
CA TYR A 216 8.14 -3.27 25.22
C TYR A 216 9.10 -2.63 24.21
N LEU A 217 9.62 -1.43 24.50
CA LEU A 217 10.66 -0.75 23.72
C LEU A 217 12.09 -1.28 23.95
N LYS A 218 12.29 -2.28 24.83
CA LYS A 218 13.57 -2.92 25.20
C LYS A 218 14.50 -2.09 26.09
N TYR A 219 13.94 -1.19 26.88
CA TYR A 219 14.61 -0.57 28.03
C TYR A 219 14.13 -1.31 29.29
N ASP A 220 15.06 -1.81 30.11
CA ASP A 220 14.74 -2.74 31.20
C ASP A 220 14.69 -2.02 32.58
N PRO A 221 13.49 -1.67 33.10
CA PRO A 221 13.30 -1.14 34.45
C PRO A 221 13.41 -2.20 35.58
N LYS A 222 13.77 -3.45 35.26
CA LYS A 222 13.79 -4.62 36.17
C LYS A 222 12.41 -5.05 36.71
N GLY A 223 11.36 -4.79 35.93
CA GLY A 223 9.99 -5.20 36.23
C GLY A 223 8.97 -4.09 35.98
N ALA A 224 7.69 -4.41 36.12
CA ALA A 224 6.59 -3.44 36.10
C ALA A 224 5.76 -3.59 37.38
N ASP A 225 6.29 -3.03 38.47
CA ASP A 225 5.75 -3.10 39.84
C ASP A 225 4.90 -1.87 40.21
N GLY A 226 4.77 -0.89 39.31
CA GLY A 226 4.08 0.38 39.56
C GLY A 226 4.83 1.32 40.51
N SER A 227 6.11 1.09 40.81
CA SER A 227 6.94 1.93 41.68
C SER A 227 8.15 2.47 40.94
N PHE A 228 8.28 3.79 40.86
CA PHE A 228 9.35 4.45 40.10
C PHE A 228 10.63 4.47 40.93
N GLY A 229 11.29 3.31 41.01
CA GLY A 229 12.58 3.12 41.68
C GLY A 229 13.77 3.49 40.80
N SER A 230 14.97 3.32 41.34
CA SER A 230 16.25 3.61 40.66
C SER A 230 16.45 2.84 39.36
N ASN A 231 15.88 1.63 39.23
CA ASN A 231 15.93 0.86 37.98
C ASN A 231 14.98 1.43 36.90
N THR A 232 13.80 1.92 37.29
CA THR A 232 12.87 2.60 36.36
C THR A 232 13.46 3.91 35.86
N GLU A 233 14.08 4.68 36.74
CA GLU A 233 14.81 5.90 36.37
C GLU A 233 15.98 5.62 35.43
N LYS A 234 16.81 4.61 35.70
CA LYS A 234 17.88 4.17 34.77
C LYS A 234 17.32 3.79 33.39
N ALA A 235 16.17 3.13 33.33
CA ALA A 235 15.50 2.78 32.07
C ALA A 235 14.94 4.01 31.34
N VAL A 236 14.38 4.99 32.07
CA VAL A 236 13.94 6.29 31.51
C VAL A 236 15.13 7.09 30.99
N ILE A 237 16.24 7.18 31.74
CA ILE A 237 17.48 7.83 31.30
C ILE A 237 18.03 7.17 30.04
N ALA A 238 18.07 5.83 29.98
CA ALA A 238 18.51 5.09 28.80
C ALA A 238 17.59 5.35 27.59
N PHE A 239 16.26 5.37 27.81
CA PHE A 239 15.27 5.71 26.79
C PHE A 239 15.45 7.15 26.29
N GLN A 240 15.65 8.13 27.18
CA GLN A 240 15.86 9.53 26.83
C GLN A 240 17.14 9.70 26.01
N LYS A 241 18.27 9.14 26.46
CA LYS A 241 19.57 9.17 25.75
C LYS A 241 19.44 8.60 24.33
N ALA A 242 18.83 7.43 24.19
CA ALA A 242 18.68 6.76 22.90
C ALA A 242 17.76 7.49 21.91
N ASN A 243 16.93 8.43 22.40
CA ASN A 243 15.93 9.14 21.60
C ASN A 243 16.16 10.66 21.54
N GLY A 244 17.35 11.14 21.91
CA GLY A 244 17.73 12.56 21.81
C GLY A 244 16.98 13.49 22.77
N LEU A 245 16.44 12.96 23.87
CA LEU A 245 15.80 13.73 24.93
C LEU A 245 16.79 14.05 26.06
N LYS A 246 16.49 15.09 26.85
CA LYS A 246 17.24 15.39 28.08
C LYS A 246 17.22 14.14 28.99
N PRO A 247 18.38 13.60 29.40
CA PRO A 247 18.46 12.32 30.10
C PRO A 247 18.37 12.50 31.63
N ASP A 248 17.32 13.16 32.09
CA ASP A 248 17.11 13.53 33.50
C ASP A 248 16.32 12.51 34.33
N GLY A 249 15.86 11.42 33.73
CA GLY A 249 15.07 10.40 34.41
C GLY A 249 13.62 10.79 34.67
N ILE A 250 13.18 11.95 34.15
CA ILE A 250 11.84 12.51 34.39
C ILE A 250 10.95 12.32 33.15
N VAL A 251 9.82 11.65 33.34
CA VAL A 251 8.80 11.48 32.30
C VAL A 251 7.86 12.67 32.31
N GLY A 252 8.35 13.78 31.74
CA GLY A 252 7.52 14.93 31.36
C GLY A 252 6.86 14.77 29.98
N PRO A 253 6.10 15.76 29.51
CA PRO A 253 5.30 15.67 28.27
C PRO A 253 6.10 15.27 27.02
N LYS A 254 7.34 15.76 26.87
CA LYS A 254 8.23 15.40 25.75
C LYS A 254 8.65 13.92 25.79
N THR A 255 8.99 13.40 26.98
CA THR A 255 9.32 11.99 27.21
C THR A 255 8.10 11.10 26.93
N GLN A 256 6.92 11.48 27.44
CA GLN A 256 5.68 10.74 27.22
C GLN A 256 5.27 10.70 25.74
N ALA A 257 5.28 11.83 25.04
CA ALA A 257 4.94 11.88 23.62
C ALA A 257 5.87 11.02 22.74
N MET A 258 7.16 10.97 23.07
CA MET A 258 8.11 10.09 22.37
C MET A 258 7.89 8.62 22.71
N LEU A 259 7.55 8.29 23.97
CA LEU A 259 7.20 6.94 24.40
C LEU A 259 5.97 6.45 23.64
N ASP A 260 4.90 7.26 23.60
CA ASP A 260 3.64 6.95 22.90
C ASP A 260 3.85 6.78 21.39
N LYS A 261 4.64 7.69 20.77
CA LYS A 261 5.03 7.60 19.36
C LYS A 261 5.74 6.29 19.07
N LEU A 262 6.78 5.94 19.82
CA LEU A 262 7.58 4.74 19.58
C LEU A 262 6.83 3.45 19.93
N VAL A 263 5.98 3.45 20.96
CA VAL A 263 5.08 2.33 21.26
C VAL A 263 4.09 2.13 20.11
N LYS A 264 3.52 3.19 19.55
CA LYS A 264 2.62 3.14 18.39
C LYS A 264 3.34 2.66 17.13
N GLU A 265 4.51 3.22 16.81
CA GLU A 265 5.33 2.79 15.68
C GLU A 265 5.80 1.35 15.82
N LYS A 266 6.20 0.92 17.02
CA LYS A 266 6.59 -0.46 17.28
C LYS A 266 5.41 -1.40 17.21
N LYS A 267 4.22 -1.02 17.70
CA LYS A 267 2.98 -1.81 17.49
C LYS A 267 2.64 -1.94 16.00
N ILE A 268 2.86 -0.90 15.19
CA ILE A 268 2.71 -0.96 13.72
C ILE A 268 3.79 -1.86 13.08
N LYS A 269 5.05 -1.74 13.50
CA LYS A 269 6.17 -2.57 13.00
C LYS A 269 6.00 -4.04 13.40
N ASP A 270 5.54 -4.34 14.61
CA ASP A 270 5.26 -5.70 15.10
C ASP A 270 4.01 -6.29 14.43
N ALA A 271 2.99 -5.47 14.13
CA ALA A 271 1.84 -5.87 13.32
C ALA A 271 2.24 -6.18 11.86
N ASN A 272 3.13 -5.39 11.26
CA ASN A 272 3.68 -5.64 9.93
C ASN A 272 4.66 -6.82 9.91
N SER A 273 5.46 -7.00 10.96
CA SER A 273 6.38 -8.14 11.14
C SER A 273 5.63 -9.46 11.37
N LYS A 274 4.44 -9.44 11.99
CA LYS A 274 3.51 -10.57 12.02
C LYS A 274 2.89 -10.89 10.65
N SER A 275 3.15 -10.09 9.61
CA SER A 275 2.58 -10.24 8.27
C SER A 275 3.56 -10.75 7.20
N THR A 276 4.75 -11.23 7.60
CA THR A 276 5.76 -11.83 6.69
C THR A 276 5.99 -13.31 6.94
N SER A 277 4.93 -14.05 7.25
CA SER A 277 4.96 -15.51 7.35
C SER A 277 5.44 -16.14 6.03
N ILE A 278 6.41 -17.06 6.12
CA ILE A 278 6.95 -17.82 4.98
C ILE A 278 5.88 -18.82 4.53
N VAL A 279 5.67 -18.95 3.23
CA VAL A 279 4.67 -19.88 2.71
C VAL A 279 5.24 -21.30 2.70
N VAL A 280 4.47 -22.25 3.20
CA VAL A 280 4.85 -23.68 3.20
C VAL A 280 3.87 -24.54 2.41
N ASP A 281 4.23 -25.80 2.17
CA ASP A 281 3.38 -26.82 1.58
C ASP A 281 1.97 -26.86 2.22
N GLY A 282 0.94 -26.86 1.37
CA GLY A 282 -0.46 -26.82 1.81
C GLY A 282 -0.99 -25.43 2.19
N ALA A 283 -0.25 -24.35 1.91
CA ALA A 283 -0.77 -22.97 1.93
C ALA A 283 -2.03 -22.80 1.05
N THR A 284 -2.96 -21.94 1.46
CA THR A 284 -4.18 -21.64 0.68
C THR A 284 -3.93 -20.44 -0.23
N LEU A 285 -4.05 -20.67 -1.53
CA LEU A 285 -4.02 -19.63 -2.55
C LEU A 285 -5.43 -19.30 -3.01
N LYS A 286 -5.68 -18.04 -3.37
CA LYS A 286 -6.96 -17.59 -3.92
C LYS A 286 -6.71 -16.66 -5.10
N CYS A 287 -7.47 -16.82 -6.17
CA CYS A 287 -7.46 -15.87 -7.28
C CYS A 287 -8.65 -14.93 -7.16
N SER A 288 -8.46 -13.62 -7.37
CA SER A 288 -9.54 -12.62 -7.40
C SER A 288 -10.69 -13.08 -8.32
N ASN A 289 -10.32 -13.57 -9.50
CA ASN A 289 -11.24 -13.98 -10.55
C ASN A 289 -11.56 -15.47 -10.48
N GLY A 290 -10.87 -16.27 -9.66
CA GLY A 290 -11.20 -17.69 -9.49
C GLY A 290 -12.42 -17.90 -8.60
N ILE A 291 -13.25 -18.89 -8.90
CA ILE A 291 -14.39 -19.28 -8.04
C ILE A 291 -13.96 -20.12 -6.82
N ASN A 292 -12.83 -20.83 -6.90
CA ASN A 292 -12.33 -21.69 -5.82
C ASN A 292 -10.93 -21.26 -5.36
N PRO A 293 -10.61 -21.28 -4.06
CA PRO A 293 -9.24 -21.33 -3.60
C PRO A 293 -8.59 -22.68 -3.96
N THR A 294 -7.27 -22.73 -3.93
CA THR A 294 -6.47 -23.93 -4.19
C THR A 294 -5.35 -24.07 -3.16
N LYS A 295 -4.68 -25.22 -3.15
CA LYS A 295 -3.53 -25.47 -2.27
C LYS A 295 -2.23 -25.41 -3.06
N LEU A 296 -1.24 -24.71 -2.50
CA LEU A 296 0.13 -24.75 -3.00
C LEU A 296 0.77 -26.09 -2.64
N LYS A 297 1.42 -26.72 -3.62
CA LYS A 297 2.24 -27.92 -3.45
C LYS A 297 3.72 -27.54 -3.61
N VAL A 298 4.55 -27.94 -2.65
CA VAL A 298 6.00 -27.68 -2.65
C VAL A 298 6.76 -29.00 -2.78
N PRO A 299 7.67 -29.15 -3.77
CA PRO A 299 8.45 -30.38 -3.96
C PRO A 299 9.24 -30.80 -2.72
N LYS A 300 9.34 -32.11 -2.47
CA LYS A 300 10.15 -32.68 -1.37
C LYS A 300 11.64 -32.35 -1.49
N SER A 301 12.11 -31.99 -2.69
CA SER A 301 13.50 -31.62 -2.98
C SER A 301 13.94 -30.26 -2.44
N HIS A 302 13.02 -29.43 -1.92
CA HIS A 302 13.40 -28.11 -1.35
C HIS A 302 14.18 -28.20 -0.03
N GLY A 303 14.06 -29.31 0.72
CA GLY A 303 14.87 -29.62 1.89
C GLY A 303 14.50 -28.86 3.17
N ALA A 304 14.44 -27.52 3.12
CA ALA A 304 14.07 -26.68 4.26
C ALA A 304 12.57 -26.80 4.60
N LYS A 305 12.27 -26.80 5.90
CA LYS A 305 10.93 -27.07 6.44
C LYS A 305 10.61 -26.20 7.64
N ILE A 306 9.39 -25.66 7.64
CA ILE A 306 8.77 -25.05 8.82
C ILE A 306 7.55 -25.92 9.19
N GLN A 307 7.47 -26.33 10.46
CA GLN A 307 6.42 -27.24 10.98
C GLN A 307 6.27 -28.54 10.14
N ASN A 308 7.39 -29.16 9.78
CA ASN A 308 7.48 -30.37 8.93
C ASN A 308 6.95 -30.23 7.48
N LYS A 309 6.60 -29.01 7.05
CA LYS A 309 6.16 -28.71 5.67
C LYS A 309 7.27 -27.98 4.92
N ASN A 310 7.49 -28.34 3.66
CA ASN A 310 8.55 -27.75 2.84
C ASN A 310 8.26 -26.28 2.55
N GLU A 311 9.29 -25.45 2.49
CA GLU A 311 9.18 -24.02 2.25
C GLU A 311 9.11 -23.69 0.75
N ALA A 312 8.19 -22.80 0.38
CA ALA A 312 7.91 -22.47 -1.01
C ALA A 312 8.83 -21.35 -1.56
N THR A 313 9.19 -21.44 -2.83
CA THR A 313 10.01 -20.44 -3.54
C THR A 313 9.25 -19.76 -4.68
N VAL A 314 9.83 -18.71 -5.25
CA VAL A 314 9.33 -18.04 -6.47
C VAL A 314 9.25 -18.94 -7.70
N ASN A 315 9.85 -20.14 -7.67
CA ASN A 315 9.74 -21.15 -8.73
C ASN A 315 8.61 -22.17 -8.50
N ASP A 316 7.91 -22.11 -7.36
CA ASP A 316 6.67 -22.87 -7.12
C ASP A 316 5.45 -22.22 -7.80
N ASN A 317 5.55 -21.96 -9.10
CA ASN A 317 4.53 -21.31 -9.93
C ASN A 317 3.89 -22.23 -10.98
N LYS A 318 4.38 -23.48 -11.12
CA LYS A 318 4.02 -24.37 -12.24
C LYS A 318 2.57 -24.83 -12.15
N VAL A 319 1.84 -24.61 -13.24
CA VAL A 319 0.42 -25.00 -13.39
C VAL A 319 0.27 -26.52 -13.25
N ASN A 320 -0.71 -26.96 -12.45
CA ASN A 320 -1.02 -28.36 -12.13
C ASN A 320 0.10 -29.16 -11.44
N ILE A 321 1.24 -28.54 -11.12
CA ILE A 321 2.33 -29.13 -10.34
C ILE A 321 2.36 -28.47 -8.96
N ASN A 322 2.66 -27.17 -8.91
CA ASN A 322 2.65 -26.37 -7.68
C ASN A 322 1.28 -25.76 -7.40
N ILE A 323 0.62 -25.24 -8.43
CA ILE A 323 -0.64 -24.51 -8.30
C ILE A 323 -1.70 -25.15 -9.21
N MET A 324 -2.71 -25.78 -8.61
CA MET A 324 -3.87 -26.29 -9.36
C MET A 324 -4.80 -25.16 -9.81
N THR A 325 -5.76 -25.46 -10.67
CA THR A 325 -6.78 -24.48 -11.12
C THR A 325 -7.57 -23.88 -9.95
N PHE A 326 -7.99 -22.63 -10.08
CA PHE A 326 -8.90 -21.91 -9.17
C PHE A 326 -10.38 -22.10 -9.56
N GLY A 327 -10.70 -23.24 -10.21
CA GLY A 327 -11.97 -23.46 -10.90
C GLY A 327 -12.10 -22.59 -12.15
N GLN A 328 -13.34 -22.22 -12.50
CA GLN A 328 -13.61 -21.27 -13.56
C GLN A 328 -13.26 -19.84 -13.14
N CYS A 329 -12.90 -19.02 -14.12
CA CYS A 329 -12.76 -17.59 -13.96
C CYS A 329 -14.13 -16.91 -14.02
N LYS A 330 -14.49 -16.15 -12.98
CA LYS A 330 -15.68 -15.29 -12.91
C LYS A 330 -15.77 -14.29 -14.06
N LYS A 331 -14.63 -13.81 -14.59
CA LYS A 331 -14.58 -12.82 -15.69
C LYS A 331 -14.69 -13.43 -17.10
N THR A 332 -14.23 -14.66 -17.30
CA THR A 332 -14.08 -15.22 -18.67
C THR A 332 -14.70 -16.60 -18.85
N ASN A 333 -15.23 -17.20 -17.78
CA ASN A 333 -15.74 -18.57 -17.67
C ASN A 333 -14.74 -19.71 -18.02
N LYS A 334 -13.54 -19.36 -18.52
CA LYS A 334 -12.42 -20.26 -18.81
C LYS A 334 -11.77 -20.77 -17.52
N VAL A 335 -11.02 -21.86 -17.60
CA VAL A 335 -10.27 -22.41 -16.46
C VAL A 335 -9.24 -21.37 -15.96
N CYS A 336 -9.30 -21.05 -14.67
CA CYS A 336 -8.42 -20.08 -14.05
C CYS A 336 -7.15 -20.77 -13.52
N THR A 337 -6.00 -20.48 -14.13
CA THR A 337 -4.68 -21.03 -13.77
C THR A 337 -3.65 -19.90 -13.67
N PRO A 338 -2.47 -20.11 -13.05
CA PRO A 338 -1.33 -19.23 -13.25
C PRO A 338 -0.99 -19.06 -14.74
N ILE A 339 -0.32 -17.95 -15.08
CA ILE A 339 0.39 -17.80 -16.35
C ILE A 339 1.75 -18.48 -16.25
N ILE A 340 2.03 -19.43 -17.15
CA ILE A 340 3.24 -20.29 -17.12
C ILE A 340 4.56 -19.48 -17.16
N ARG A 341 4.55 -18.28 -17.77
CA ARG A 341 5.73 -17.41 -17.92
C ARG A 341 5.91 -16.38 -16.78
N ASN A 342 5.03 -16.33 -15.80
CA ASN A 342 5.09 -15.32 -14.73
C ASN A 342 5.84 -15.83 -13.50
N THR A 343 6.73 -15.01 -12.96
CA THR A 343 7.31 -15.20 -11.61
C THR A 343 6.39 -14.63 -10.53
N TRP A 344 6.48 -15.18 -9.33
CA TRP A 344 5.81 -14.61 -8.16
C TRP A 344 6.37 -13.20 -7.86
N LYS A 345 5.47 -12.22 -7.74
CA LYS A 345 5.76 -10.83 -7.34
C LYS A 345 5.58 -10.68 -5.83
N ASN A 346 6.11 -9.58 -5.27
CA ASN A 346 6.00 -9.20 -3.84
C ASN A 346 6.59 -10.17 -2.80
N SER A 347 7.39 -11.15 -3.23
CA SER A 347 8.20 -12.03 -2.37
C SER A 347 9.39 -11.27 -1.75
N LYS A 348 9.15 -10.30 -0.86
CA LYS A 348 10.20 -9.50 -0.19
C LYS A 348 10.71 -10.16 1.10
N GLY A 349 12.02 -10.39 1.19
CA GLY A 349 12.74 -10.82 2.41
C GLY A 349 14.20 -11.15 2.12
N ASN A 350 15.10 -11.05 3.11
CA ASN A 350 16.54 -11.36 2.93
C ASN A 350 16.85 -12.87 2.85
N TYR A 351 15.84 -13.71 3.04
CA TYR A 351 15.99 -15.16 3.11
C TYR A 351 15.73 -15.81 1.75
N LYS A 352 16.66 -16.68 1.35
CA LYS A 352 16.62 -17.45 0.10
C LYS A 352 16.83 -18.92 0.42
N LEU A 353 16.10 -19.79 -0.28
CA LEU A 353 16.29 -21.23 -0.25
C LEU A 353 16.90 -21.66 -1.59
N ASN A 354 18.04 -22.35 -1.56
CA ASN A 354 18.73 -22.82 -2.78
C ASN A 354 19.00 -21.67 -3.80
N ASN A 355 19.35 -20.48 -3.30
CA ASN A 355 19.50 -19.21 -4.04
C ASN A 355 18.20 -18.61 -4.65
N GLU A 356 17.07 -19.29 -4.52
CA GLU A 356 15.75 -18.81 -4.90
C GLU A 356 15.09 -18.00 -3.77
N GLN A 357 14.32 -16.98 -4.13
CA GLN A 357 13.59 -16.17 -3.15
C GLN A 357 12.43 -16.99 -2.57
N VAL A 358 12.29 -17.05 -1.24
CA VAL A 358 11.13 -17.71 -0.63
C VAL A 358 9.85 -16.88 -0.79
N LEU A 359 8.70 -17.56 -0.88
CA LEU A 359 7.41 -16.89 -0.85
C LEU A 359 7.08 -16.43 0.58
N THR A 360 6.55 -15.22 0.70
CA THR A 360 5.89 -14.72 1.92
C THR A 360 4.38 -14.56 1.69
N LYS A 361 3.58 -14.44 2.73
CA LYS A 361 2.12 -14.24 2.63
C LYS A 361 1.66 -13.09 1.70
N ASN A 362 2.51 -12.10 1.44
CA ASN A 362 2.20 -10.98 0.54
C ASN A 362 2.55 -11.24 -0.93
N SER A 363 3.11 -12.41 -1.25
CA SER A 363 3.47 -12.78 -2.62
C SER A 363 2.21 -12.96 -3.48
N CYS A 364 2.29 -12.55 -4.74
CA CYS A 364 1.18 -12.66 -5.68
C CYS A 364 1.63 -13.10 -7.08
N LEU A 365 0.71 -13.65 -7.86
CA LEU A 365 0.98 -14.18 -9.19
C LEU A 365 -0.23 -13.90 -10.09
N ALA A 366 -0.05 -13.47 -11.34
CA ALA A 366 -1.19 -13.25 -12.22
C ALA A 366 -1.71 -14.56 -12.83
N CYS A 367 -3.04 -14.68 -12.92
CA CYS A 367 -3.72 -15.78 -13.60
C CYS A 367 -3.92 -15.48 -15.09
N ASN A 368 -4.15 -16.54 -15.87
CA ASN A 368 -4.40 -16.53 -17.32
C ASN A 368 -5.68 -15.80 -17.77
N ASN A 369 -6.42 -15.19 -16.84
CA ASN A 369 -7.68 -14.47 -17.09
C ASN A 369 -7.72 -13.14 -16.30
N SER A 370 -6.60 -12.41 -16.28
CA SER A 370 -6.45 -11.06 -15.70
C SER A 370 -6.89 -10.96 -14.23
N GLY A 371 -6.67 -12.02 -13.46
CA GLY A 371 -6.90 -12.06 -12.01
C GLY A 371 -5.60 -12.19 -11.24
N ILE A 372 -5.63 -11.80 -9.97
CA ILE A 372 -4.45 -11.86 -9.08
C ILE A 372 -4.63 -13.04 -8.11
N ILE A 373 -3.66 -13.95 -8.13
CA ILE A 373 -3.47 -15.01 -7.15
C ILE A 373 -2.75 -14.42 -5.95
N THR A 374 -3.31 -14.59 -4.76
CA THR A 374 -2.76 -14.17 -3.46
C THR A 374 -2.76 -15.33 -2.47
N ILE A 375 -1.97 -15.24 -1.41
CA ILE A 375 -1.91 -16.23 -0.33
C ILE A 375 -2.88 -15.83 0.79
N GLU A 376 -3.98 -16.57 0.91
CA GLU A 376 -5.00 -16.36 1.93
C GLU A 376 -4.54 -16.96 3.28
N ASP A 377 -3.87 -18.11 3.23
CA ASP A 377 -3.28 -18.82 4.36
C ASP A 377 -1.88 -19.33 4.00
N ASP A 378 -0.91 -19.11 4.89
CA ASP A 378 0.50 -19.43 4.66
C ASP A 378 0.86 -20.91 4.89
N GLY A 379 -0.06 -21.72 5.40
CA GLY A 379 0.16 -23.12 5.73
C GLY A 379 0.79 -23.37 7.11
N GLN A 380 1.13 -22.32 7.88
CA GLN A 380 1.82 -22.41 9.18
C GLN A 380 0.90 -22.38 10.41
N LYS A 381 -0.43 -22.35 10.25
CA LYS A 381 -1.33 -22.42 11.40
C LYS A 381 -1.25 -23.80 12.07
N LYS A 382 -0.78 -23.82 13.31
CA LYS A 382 -0.92 -24.99 14.21
C LYS A 382 -2.41 -25.28 14.42
N GLY A 383 -2.75 -26.56 14.50
CA GLY A 383 -4.13 -26.99 14.72
C GLY A 383 -4.67 -26.52 16.07
N SER A 384 -5.69 -25.68 16.03
CA SER A 384 -6.60 -25.41 17.14
C SER A 384 -8.02 -25.36 16.57
N THR A 385 -8.77 -26.43 16.82
CA THR A 385 -10.24 -26.52 16.81
C THR A 385 -11.02 -25.71 15.78
N GLU A 386 -11.66 -26.43 14.84
CA GLU A 386 -12.73 -25.91 14.01
C GLU A 386 -13.85 -25.26 14.86
N LYS A 387 -14.14 -23.98 14.64
CA LYS A 387 -15.47 -23.43 14.90
C LYS A 387 -16.05 -22.83 13.61
N LYS A 388 -17.19 -23.42 13.22
CA LYS A 388 -18.08 -23.05 12.12
C LYS A 388 -18.07 -21.56 11.75
N ALA A 389 -17.90 -21.30 10.46
CA ALA A 389 -18.70 -20.30 9.76
C ALA A 389 -19.61 -21.05 8.77
N THR A 390 -20.91 -21.05 9.03
CA THR A 390 -21.93 -21.70 8.20
C THR A 390 -22.45 -20.76 7.13
N GLU A 391 -22.32 -21.14 5.86
CA GLU A 391 -23.23 -20.69 4.79
C GLU A 391 -23.65 -21.90 3.95
N THR A 392 -24.96 -22.14 3.90
CA THR A 392 -25.55 -23.37 3.36
C THR A 392 -25.69 -23.27 1.84
N ALA A 393 -24.61 -23.53 1.11
CA ALA A 393 -24.69 -23.75 -0.35
C ALA A 393 -25.34 -25.11 -0.64
N THR A 394 -26.54 -25.11 -1.24
CA THR A 394 -27.28 -26.33 -1.57
C THR A 394 -26.47 -27.25 -2.50
N LEU A 395 -26.25 -28.50 -2.09
CA LEU A 395 -25.37 -29.44 -2.79
C LEU A 395 -26.04 -29.99 -4.06
N THR A 396 -25.74 -29.39 -5.21
CA THR A 396 -26.23 -29.88 -6.51
C THR A 396 -25.24 -30.82 -7.20
N PHE A 397 -25.76 -31.89 -7.80
CA PHE A 397 -25.01 -32.79 -8.69
C PHE A 397 -25.71 -32.84 -10.06
N LYS A 398 -25.03 -32.37 -11.11
CA LYS A 398 -25.51 -32.43 -12.49
C LYS A 398 -24.39 -32.85 -13.44
N THR A 399 -24.61 -33.90 -14.23
CA THR A 399 -23.70 -34.29 -15.32
C THR A 399 -24.45 -35.03 -16.42
N ASN A 400 -24.15 -34.67 -17.67
CA ASN A 400 -24.81 -35.25 -18.85
C ASN A 400 -24.15 -36.57 -19.29
N ARG A 401 -22.90 -36.83 -18.88
CA ARG A 401 -22.13 -38.04 -19.24
C ARG A 401 -22.15 -39.11 -18.14
N THR A 402 -21.94 -40.37 -18.49
CA THR A 402 -21.79 -41.46 -17.51
C THR A 402 -20.42 -41.38 -16.84
N LEU A 403 -20.36 -41.43 -15.50
CA LEU A 403 -19.09 -41.43 -14.76
C LEU A 403 -18.71 -42.85 -14.35
N LYS A 404 -17.46 -43.22 -14.61
CA LYS A 404 -16.86 -44.52 -14.30
C LYS A 404 -15.38 -44.37 -13.93
N TYR A 405 -14.75 -45.45 -13.47
CA TYR A 405 -13.31 -45.47 -13.18
C TYR A 405 -12.46 -44.81 -14.28
N GLY A 406 -11.56 -43.91 -13.89
CA GLY A 406 -10.75 -43.09 -14.82
C GLY A 406 -11.39 -41.78 -15.26
N SER A 407 -12.68 -41.53 -14.99
CA SER A 407 -13.30 -40.22 -15.27
C SER A 407 -12.66 -39.13 -14.42
N LYS A 408 -12.44 -37.94 -15.00
CA LYS A 408 -11.96 -36.75 -14.27
C LYS A 408 -12.82 -35.53 -14.56
N GLY A 409 -13.03 -34.65 -13.58
CA GLY A 409 -13.74 -33.38 -13.78
C GLY A 409 -14.51 -32.86 -12.56
N ALA A 410 -15.10 -31.67 -12.70
CA ALA A 410 -15.89 -31.02 -11.64
C ALA A 410 -17.18 -31.80 -11.29
N ASP A 411 -17.72 -32.57 -12.23
CA ASP A 411 -18.82 -33.50 -11.98
C ASP A 411 -18.40 -34.67 -11.08
N VAL A 412 -17.14 -35.12 -11.17
CA VAL A 412 -16.57 -36.10 -10.23
C VAL A 412 -16.38 -35.48 -8.84
N VAL A 413 -15.95 -34.22 -8.73
CA VAL A 413 -15.90 -33.50 -7.44
C VAL A 413 -17.27 -33.43 -6.77
N GLN A 414 -18.32 -33.08 -7.54
CA GLN A 414 -19.70 -33.05 -7.04
C GLN A 414 -20.15 -34.45 -6.60
N LEU A 415 -19.89 -35.49 -7.39
CA LEU A 415 -20.17 -36.87 -7.04
C LEU A 415 -19.48 -37.27 -5.72
N GLN A 416 -18.19 -36.97 -5.55
CA GLN A 416 -17.44 -37.31 -4.35
C GLN A 416 -18.02 -36.63 -3.10
N LYS A 417 -18.43 -35.36 -3.20
CA LYS A 417 -19.14 -34.64 -2.12
C LYS A 417 -20.48 -35.30 -1.78
N VAL A 418 -21.26 -35.70 -2.80
CA VAL A 418 -22.54 -36.41 -2.63
C VAL A 418 -22.36 -37.77 -1.96
N LEU A 419 -21.37 -38.56 -2.38
CA LEU A 419 -21.08 -39.88 -1.81
C LEU A 419 -20.67 -39.78 -0.34
N ASN A 420 -19.88 -38.77 0.03
CA ASN A 420 -19.57 -38.47 1.43
C ASN A 420 -20.82 -38.05 2.23
N LYS A 421 -21.67 -37.18 1.66
CA LYS A 421 -22.92 -36.73 2.31
C LYS A 421 -23.82 -37.90 2.68
N PHE A 422 -24.02 -38.84 1.75
CA PHE A 422 -24.81 -40.06 1.99
C PHE A 422 -24.07 -41.15 2.79
N LYS A 423 -22.88 -40.84 3.33
CA LYS A 423 -22.02 -41.74 4.14
C LYS A 423 -21.64 -43.03 3.39
N CYS A 424 -21.43 -42.92 2.07
CA CYS A 424 -21.00 -44.02 1.20
C CYS A 424 -19.49 -44.02 0.92
N GLY A 425 -18.74 -43.08 1.49
CA GLY A 425 -17.29 -43.04 1.47
C GLY A 425 -16.72 -41.93 2.35
N ASN A 426 -15.40 -41.94 2.53
CA ASN A 426 -14.63 -40.82 3.07
C ASN A 426 -13.62 -40.37 2.00
N LEU A 427 -14.15 -39.77 0.94
CA LEU A 427 -13.41 -39.38 -0.25
C LEU A 427 -12.85 -37.97 -0.10
N ILE A 428 -11.65 -37.74 -0.64
CA ILE A 428 -11.19 -36.38 -0.94
C ILE A 428 -11.88 -35.99 -2.26
N PRO A 429 -12.60 -34.84 -2.35
CA PRO A 429 -13.22 -34.40 -3.60
C PRO A 429 -12.19 -33.82 -4.58
N ASP A 430 -11.25 -34.67 -5.02
CA ASP A 430 -10.12 -34.35 -5.91
C ASP A 430 -10.51 -34.26 -7.39
N GLY A 431 -11.70 -34.71 -7.75
CA GLY A 431 -12.19 -34.73 -9.13
C GLY A 431 -11.69 -35.92 -9.94
N GLU A 432 -11.08 -36.92 -9.32
CA GLU A 432 -10.62 -38.16 -9.96
C GLU A 432 -11.47 -39.38 -9.55
N PHE A 433 -12.03 -40.06 -10.54
CA PHE A 433 -12.80 -41.29 -10.32
C PHE A 433 -11.82 -42.48 -10.21
N GLY A 434 -11.00 -42.45 -9.16
CA GLY A 434 -10.07 -43.53 -8.82
C GLY A 434 -10.73 -44.70 -8.08
N LYS A 435 -9.91 -45.63 -7.58
CA LYS A 435 -10.36 -46.86 -6.89
C LYS A 435 -11.26 -46.57 -5.68
N LYS A 436 -10.93 -45.55 -4.89
CA LYS A 436 -11.75 -45.10 -3.73
C LYS A 436 -13.13 -44.59 -4.17
N THR A 437 -13.19 -43.72 -5.19
CA THR A 437 -14.44 -43.21 -5.76
C THR A 437 -15.31 -44.34 -6.34
N LYS A 438 -14.71 -45.31 -7.05
CA LYS A 438 -15.43 -46.51 -7.54
C LYS A 438 -16.04 -47.32 -6.39
N ASN A 439 -15.27 -47.61 -5.34
CA ASN A 439 -15.76 -48.35 -4.18
C ASN A 439 -16.90 -47.61 -3.46
N ALA A 440 -16.84 -46.28 -3.38
CA ALA A 440 -17.92 -45.48 -2.79
C ALA A 440 -19.19 -45.44 -3.66
N VAL A 441 -19.08 -45.43 -4.99
CA VAL A 441 -20.23 -45.60 -5.89
C VAL A 441 -20.85 -47.00 -5.72
N ILE A 442 -20.04 -48.06 -5.61
CA ILE A 442 -20.51 -49.41 -5.31
C ILE A 442 -21.26 -49.44 -3.96
N ALA A 443 -20.71 -48.81 -2.91
CA ALA A 443 -21.35 -48.72 -1.60
C ALA A 443 -22.68 -47.95 -1.64
N PHE A 444 -22.74 -46.85 -2.39
CA PHE A 444 -23.97 -46.10 -2.62
C PHE A 444 -25.02 -46.92 -3.39
N GLN A 445 -24.61 -47.61 -4.45
CA GLN A 445 -25.50 -48.46 -5.23
C GLN A 445 -26.09 -49.59 -4.38
N LYS A 446 -25.26 -50.30 -3.60
CA LYS A 446 -25.73 -51.33 -2.64
C LYS A 446 -26.72 -50.74 -1.62
N LYS A 447 -26.39 -49.60 -1.02
CA LYS A 447 -27.21 -48.93 0.01
C LYS A 447 -28.61 -48.55 -0.48
N TYR A 448 -28.78 -48.27 -1.77
CA TYR A 448 -30.05 -47.82 -2.36
C TYR A 448 -30.63 -48.79 -3.40
N GLY A 449 -30.28 -50.09 -3.31
CA GLY A 449 -30.91 -51.15 -4.13
C GLY A 449 -30.60 -51.10 -5.63
N LEU A 450 -29.49 -50.47 -6.03
CA LEU A 450 -29.05 -50.38 -7.42
C LEU A 450 -28.01 -51.46 -7.74
N LYS A 451 -27.87 -51.80 -9.04
CA LYS A 451 -26.79 -52.67 -9.53
C LYS A 451 -25.42 -52.11 -9.08
N PRO A 452 -24.59 -52.87 -8.34
CA PRO A 452 -23.37 -52.37 -7.72
C PRO A 452 -22.15 -52.45 -8.66
N ASP A 453 -22.27 -51.87 -9.86
CA ASP A 453 -21.26 -51.93 -10.92
C ASP A 453 -20.15 -50.86 -10.81
N GLY A 454 -20.31 -49.88 -9.92
CA GLY A 454 -19.38 -48.76 -9.75
C GLY A 454 -19.46 -47.72 -10.86
N VAL A 455 -20.56 -47.68 -11.62
CA VAL A 455 -20.81 -46.76 -12.74
C VAL A 455 -22.01 -45.85 -12.45
N VAL A 456 -21.80 -44.54 -12.52
CA VAL A 456 -22.86 -43.53 -12.35
C VAL A 456 -23.58 -43.30 -13.68
N GLY A 457 -24.31 -44.34 -14.10
CA GLY A 457 -25.25 -44.30 -15.22
C GLY A 457 -26.61 -43.66 -14.84
N PRO A 458 -27.58 -43.62 -15.77
CA PRO A 458 -28.86 -42.91 -15.59
C PRO A 458 -29.62 -43.27 -14.30
N LYS A 459 -29.72 -44.57 -13.95
CA LYS A 459 -30.41 -45.03 -12.72
C LYS A 459 -29.74 -44.49 -11.45
N THR A 460 -28.41 -44.50 -11.38
CA THR A 460 -27.64 -43.97 -10.25
C THR A 460 -27.78 -42.44 -10.13
N LYS A 461 -27.77 -41.72 -11.27
CA LYS A 461 -28.01 -40.26 -11.30
C LYS A 461 -29.42 -39.89 -10.83
N ALA A 462 -30.42 -40.62 -11.30
CA ALA A 462 -31.82 -40.42 -10.90
C ALA A 462 -31.98 -40.60 -9.38
N LYS A 463 -31.39 -41.65 -8.80
CA LYS A 463 -31.46 -41.88 -7.35
C LYS A 463 -30.74 -40.81 -6.53
N ILE A 464 -29.58 -40.31 -6.99
CA ILE A 464 -28.91 -39.16 -6.36
C ILE A 464 -29.82 -37.91 -6.39
N ALA A 465 -30.43 -37.61 -7.54
CA ALA A 465 -31.29 -36.43 -7.69
C ALA A 465 -32.59 -36.53 -6.86
N GLU A 466 -33.16 -37.74 -6.74
CA GLU A 466 -34.30 -38.04 -5.87
C GLU A 466 -33.97 -37.75 -4.39
N LEU A 467 -32.85 -38.28 -3.89
CA LEU A 467 -32.45 -38.13 -2.49
C LEU A 467 -32.11 -36.67 -2.13
N LEU A 468 -31.41 -35.95 -3.02
CA LEU A 468 -31.10 -34.54 -2.80
C LEU A 468 -32.37 -33.66 -2.77
N LYS A 469 -33.35 -33.94 -3.64
CA LYS A 469 -34.67 -33.26 -3.61
C LYS A 469 -35.45 -33.56 -2.34
N LYS A 470 -35.42 -34.80 -1.85
CA LYS A 470 -36.14 -35.18 -0.62
C LYS A 470 -35.60 -34.39 0.59
N GLU A 471 -34.28 -34.31 0.73
CA GLU A 471 -33.65 -33.49 1.78
C GLU A 471 -33.97 -31.98 1.65
N GLU A 472 -34.08 -31.43 0.43
CA GLU A 472 -34.48 -30.03 0.21
C GLU A 472 -35.94 -29.73 0.63
N VAL A 473 -36.83 -30.73 0.58
CA VAL A 473 -38.22 -30.63 1.06
C VAL A 473 -38.27 -30.78 2.58
N ASP A 474 -37.57 -31.79 3.13
CA ASP A 474 -37.52 -32.05 4.57
C ASP A 474 -36.92 -30.84 5.33
N GLN A 475 -35.91 -30.16 4.77
CA GLN A 475 -35.33 -28.94 5.35
C GLN A 475 -36.21 -27.69 5.26
N LYS A 476 -37.20 -27.66 4.35
CA LYS A 476 -38.18 -26.56 4.28
C LYS A 476 -39.33 -26.76 5.25
N ASN A 477 -39.80 -27.99 5.43
CA ASN A 477 -40.91 -28.29 6.32
C ASN A 477 -40.60 -28.05 7.82
N SER A 478 -39.33 -28.12 8.25
CA SER A 478 -38.95 -27.76 9.63
C SER A 478 -38.89 -26.24 9.90
N ASN A 479 -38.95 -25.36 8.89
CA ASN A 479 -38.69 -23.92 9.06
C ASN A 479 -39.92 -23.01 8.90
N ASN A 480 -41.11 -23.53 8.55
CA ASN A 480 -42.32 -22.72 8.39
C ASN A 480 -43.44 -23.12 9.37
N LYS A 481 -43.46 -22.45 10.54
CA LYS A 481 -44.67 -22.25 11.34
C LYS A 481 -44.87 -20.77 11.68
N LYS A 482 -45.06 -19.94 10.64
CA LYS A 482 -45.99 -18.79 10.71
C LYS A 482 -46.32 -18.22 9.33
N ASP A 483 -47.60 -17.86 9.22
CA ASP A 483 -48.30 -17.01 8.25
C ASP A 483 -48.07 -17.15 6.73
N THR A 484 -49.17 -17.59 6.14
CA THR A 484 -49.57 -17.65 4.73
C THR A 484 -49.67 -16.29 4.04
N SER A 485 -49.25 -16.22 2.77
CA SER A 485 -50.09 -15.75 1.64
C SER A 485 -49.46 -16.14 0.28
N LYS A 486 -50.27 -16.10 -0.78
CA LYS A 486 -50.05 -16.79 -2.07
C LYS A 486 -49.29 -15.97 -3.14
N GLU A 487 -48.62 -16.70 -4.05
CA GLU A 487 -48.54 -16.55 -5.53
C GLU A 487 -48.21 -15.14 -6.16
N ASP A 488 -47.58 -14.98 -7.33
CA ASP A 488 -47.24 -15.92 -8.41
C ASP A 488 -45.96 -15.55 -9.22
N THR A 489 -45.53 -16.48 -10.09
CA THR A 489 -44.65 -16.41 -11.27
C THR A 489 -43.83 -15.14 -11.61
N SER A 490 -42.51 -15.33 -11.77
CA SER A 490 -41.90 -15.42 -13.13
C SER A 490 -40.40 -15.80 -13.10
N LYS A 491 -39.94 -16.54 -14.13
CA LYS A 491 -38.52 -16.90 -14.38
C LYS A 491 -38.11 -16.34 -15.75
N LYS A 492 -36.97 -15.63 -15.83
CA LYS A 492 -36.08 -15.30 -16.99
C LYS A 492 -35.15 -14.13 -16.55
N ASP A 493 -33.93 -13.93 -17.03
CA ASP A 493 -33.01 -14.81 -17.77
C ASP A 493 -31.55 -14.39 -17.48
N ASN A 494 -30.68 -15.32 -17.06
CA ASN A 494 -29.31 -15.00 -16.63
C ASN A 494 -28.24 -15.11 -17.74
N ASN A 495 -28.57 -15.62 -18.93
CA ASN A 495 -27.61 -15.78 -20.04
C ASN A 495 -27.50 -14.58 -20.98
N LYS A 496 -28.23 -13.48 -20.73
CA LYS A 496 -28.31 -12.33 -21.66
C LYS A 496 -27.25 -11.23 -21.38
N LYS A 497 -26.83 -11.07 -20.12
CA LYS A 497 -26.04 -9.91 -19.66
C LYS A 497 -24.65 -9.76 -20.28
N ASP A 498 -23.87 -10.84 -20.42
CA ASP A 498 -22.48 -10.76 -20.90
C ASP A 498 -22.38 -10.31 -22.37
N GLY A 499 -23.43 -10.54 -23.17
CA GLY A 499 -23.52 -10.06 -24.55
C GLY A 499 -23.77 -8.55 -24.63
N ASP A 500 -24.63 -8.02 -23.74
CA ASP A 500 -25.00 -6.61 -23.73
C ASP A 500 -23.81 -5.71 -23.32
N VAL A 501 -23.00 -6.10 -22.33
CA VAL A 501 -21.82 -5.31 -21.90
C VAL A 501 -20.82 -5.14 -23.03
N ASN A 502 -20.40 -6.23 -23.68
CA ASN A 502 -19.41 -6.17 -24.77
C ASN A 502 -19.92 -5.32 -25.94
N LYS A 503 -21.21 -5.48 -26.31
CA LYS A 503 -21.87 -4.65 -27.32
C LYS A 503 -21.79 -3.15 -26.99
N TYR A 504 -22.08 -2.75 -25.75
CA TYR A 504 -22.05 -1.35 -25.35
C TYR A 504 -20.63 -0.74 -25.41
N ILE A 505 -19.60 -1.50 -25.06
CA ILE A 505 -18.20 -1.07 -25.18
C ILE A 505 -17.76 -0.99 -26.65
N GLU A 506 -18.16 -1.95 -27.48
CA GLU A 506 -17.87 -1.90 -28.92
C GLU A 506 -18.52 -0.70 -29.61
N ASN A 507 -19.76 -0.37 -29.27
CA ASN A 507 -20.45 0.77 -29.87
C ASN A 507 -19.76 2.10 -29.53
N LEU A 508 -19.27 2.27 -28.29
CA LEU A 508 -18.41 3.40 -27.91
C LEU A 508 -17.10 3.44 -28.71
N ARG A 509 -16.47 2.29 -28.99
CA ARG A 509 -15.26 2.25 -29.82
C ARG A 509 -15.53 2.54 -31.29
N LYS A 510 -16.71 2.17 -31.82
CA LYS A 510 -17.14 2.46 -33.19
C LYS A 510 -17.49 3.94 -33.40
N ASN A 511 -18.11 4.59 -32.41
CA ASN A 511 -18.43 6.01 -32.43
C ASN A 511 -17.92 6.70 -31.15
N PRO A 512 -16.64 7.08 -31.10
CA PRO A 512 -15.99 7.58 -29.88
C PRO A 512 -16.35 9.03 -29.52
N LEU A 513 -17.38 9.64 -30.12
CA LEU A 513 -17.87 10.99 -29.79
C LEU A 513 -16.77 12.09 -29.80
N GLY A 514 -15.72 11.92 -30.61
CA GLY A 514 -14.58 12.83 -30.69
C GLY A 514 -13.54 12.68 -29.56
N PHE A 515 -13.61 11.64 -28.74
CA PHE A 515 -12.63 11.41 -27.66
C PHE A 515 -11.25 11.04 -28.24
N SER A 516 -10.19 11.57 -27.62
CA SER A 516 -8.83 11.06 -27.87
C SER A 516 -8.71 9.62 -27.40
N LYS A 517 -7.78 8.84 -27.97
CA LYS A 517 -7.59 7.41 -27.65
C LYS A 517 -7.51 7.13 -26.15
N GLU A 518 -6.73 7.92 -25.40
CA GLU A 518 -6.58 7.72 -23.95
C GLU A 518 -7.88 8.02 -23.19
N LYS A 519 -8.65 9.00 -23.64
CA LYS A 519 -9.96 9.34 -23.05
C LYS A 519 -11.00 8.26 -23.37
N LEU A 520 -10.99 7.72 -24.59
CA LEU A 520 -11.83 6.59 -24.98
C LEU A 520 -11.55 5.36 -24.10
N GLU A 521 -10.30 4.97 -23.90
CA GLU A 521 -9.97 3.83 -23.01
C GLU A 521 -10.32 4.13 -21.54
N SER A 522 -10.20 5.39 -21.08
CA SER A 522 -10.68 5.81 -19.75
C SER A 522 -12.19 5.54 -19.59
N VAL A 523 -12.97 5.91 -20.60
CA VAL A 523 -14.43 5.75 -20.63
C VAL A 523 -14.82 4.27 -20.76
N CYS A 524 -14.18 3.52 -21.65
CA CYS A 524 -14.45 2.09 -21.85
C CYS A 524 -14.11 1.25 -20.60
N ALA A 525 -12.98 1.51 -19.93
CA ALA A 525 -12.59 0.77 -18.73
C ALA A 525 -13.57 1.01 -17.56
N ALA A 526 -13.98 2.26 -17.33
CA ALA A 526 -14.97 2.60 -16.31
C ALA A 526 -16.34 1.99 -16.64
N ALA A 527 -16.75 2.02 -17.91
CA ALA A 527 -18.00 1.41 -18.37
C ALA A 527 -18.02 -0.11 -18.14
N GLU A 528 -16.94 -0.82 -18.51
CA GLU A 528 -16.82 -2.27 -18.33
C GLU A 528 -16.93 -2.65 -16.84
N VAL A 529 -16.23 -1.95 -15.95
CA VAL A 529 -16.29 -2.24 -14.51
C VAL A 529 -17.70 -2.00 -13.95
N LEU A 530 -18.32 -0.86 -14.25
CA LEU A 530 -19.60 -0.51 -13.63
C LEU A 530 -20.78 -1.33 -14.16
N LEU A 531 -20.78 -1.70 -15.44
CA LEU A 531 -21.80 -2.61 -15.99
C LEU A 531 -21.68 -4.03 -15.39
N ASN A 532 -20.47 -4.54 -15.21
CA ASN A 532 -20.21 -5.82 -14.54
C ASN A 532 -20.60 -5.79 -13.05
N GLU A 533 -20.53 -4.63 -12.41
CA GLU A 533 -21.04 -4.38 -11.05
C GLU A 533 -22.57 -4.20 -10.99
N ASN A 534 -23.28 -4.43 -12.10
CA ASN A 534 -24.75 -4.39 -12.24
C ASN A 534 -25.38 -3.00 -12.10
N TYR A 535 -24.61 -1.92 -12.29
CA TYR A 535 -25.19 -0.58 -12.45
C TYR A 535 -25.95 -0.46 -13.77
N LYS A 536 -27.08 0.25 -13.77
CA LYS A 536 -27.93 0.52 -14.95
C LYS A 536 -27.18 1.33 -16.02
N LEU A 537 -27.47 1.08 -17.30
CA LEU A 537 -26.75 1.70 -18.41
C LEU A 537 -26.84 3.24 -18.40
N ALA A 538 -28.02 3.79 -18.09
CA ALA A 538 -28.24 5.22 -17.95
C ALA A 538 -27.43 5.83 -16.79
N PHE A 539 -27.28 5.11 -15.67
CA PHE A 539 -26.43 5.55 -14.56
C PHE A 539 -24.94 5.50 -14.92
N VAL A 540 -24.51 4.42 -15.57
CA VAL A 540 -23.14 4.30 -16.09
C VAL A 540 -22.82 5.45 -17.03
N ALA A 541 -23.68 5.74 -18.01
CA ALA A 541 -23.52 6.89 -18.92
C ALA A 541 -23.43 8.24 -18.16
N GLY A 542 -24.12 8.38 -17.03
CA GLY A 542 -23.98 9.52 -16.11
C GLY A 542 -22.58 9.65 -15.50
N ILE A 543 -21.99 8.55 -15.02
CA ILE A 543 -20.60 8.51 -14.53
C ILE A 543 -19.62 8.85 -15.67
N LEU A 544 -19.80 8.23 -16.84
CA LEU A 544 -18.94 8.46 -18.00
C LEU A 544 -19.01 9.92 -18.52
N GLY A 545 -20.19 10.53 -18.50
CA GLY A 545 -20.38 11.95 -18.86
C GLY A 545 -19.62 12.91 -17.94
N ASN A 546 -19.37 12.50 -16.69
CA ASN A 546 -18.46 13.20 -15.79
C ASN A 546 -17.00 12.92 -16.16
N ILE A 547 -16.57 11.65 -16.27
CA ILE A 547 -15.19 11.28 -16.69
C ILE A 547 -14.75 11.98 -17.98
N VAL A 548 -15.66 12.22 -18.93
CA VAL A 548 -15.37 12.97 -20.17
C VAL A 548 -15.01 14.44 -19.91
N ALA A 549 -15.62 15.09 -18.91
CA ALA A 549 -15.29 16.45 -18.47
C ALA A 549 -14.02 16.52 -17.59
N GLU A 550 -13.60 15.39 -17.00
CA GLU A 550 -12.42 15.28 -16.14
C GLU A 550 -11.09 15.17 -16.90
N GLY A 551 -10.01 14.91 -16.16
CA GLY A 551 -8.71 14.50 -16.71
C GLY A 551 -8.73 13.15 -17.43
N LYS A 552 -7.58 12.78 -18.00
CA LYS A 552 -7.36 11.46 -18.63
C LYS A 552 -6.77 10.49 -17.60
N ILE A 553 -6.92 9.19 -17.85
CA ILE A 553 -6.39 8.13 -16.98
C ILE A 553 -4.93 8.38 -16.58
N GLY A 554 -4.63 8.31 -15.28
CA GLY A 554 -3.30 8.55 -14.72
C GLY A 554 -2.72 9.96 -14.89
N GLN A 555 -3.42 10.90 -15.55
CA GLN A 555 -2.89 12.22 -15.86
C GLN A 555 -3.10 13.22 -14.72
N PHE A 556 -2.04 13.93 -14.35
CA PHE A 556 -2.11 15.06 -13.43
C PHE A 556 -2.75 16.28 -14.10
N GLU A 557 -3.44 17.10 -13.31
CA GLU A 557 -3.88 18.43 -13.71
C GLU A 557 -2.70 19.28 -14.22
N SER A 558 -2.96 20.21 -15.13
CA SER A 558 -1.94 21.13 -15.65
C SER A 558 -1.95 22.41 -14.83
N SER A 559 -0.80 22.80 -14.27
CA SER A 559 -0.58 24.16 -13.74
C SER A 559 -0.07 25.14 -14.81
N ASN A 560 0.02 24.73 -16.07
CA ASN A 560 0.61 25.54 -17.13
C ASN A 560 -0.36 26.59 -17.73
N TYR A 561 -0.73 27.62 -16.96
CA TYR A 561 -1.64 28.72 -17.35
C TYR A 561 -0.95 29.88 -18.10
N LYS A 562 0.09 29.60 -18.92
CA LYS A 562 0.92 30.64 -19.57
C LYS A 562 0.15 31.73 -20.34
N SER A 563 -0.95 31.37 -21.01
CA SER A 563 -1.77 32.30 -21.79
C SER A 563 -2.77 33.11 -20.94
N ASN A 564 -3.00 32.74 -19.69
CA ASN A 564 -3.85 33.48 -18.77
C ASN A 564 -3.49 33.17 -17.30
N PRO A 565 -2.37 33.70 -16.77
CA PRO A 565 -1.91 33.38 -15.42
C PRO A 565 -2.90 33.75 -14.31
N SER A 566 -3.72 34.79 -14.52
CA SER A 566 -4.76 35.21 -13.56
C SER A 566 -5.93 34.23 -13.43
N LYS A 567 -6.06 33.24 -14.34
CA LYS A 567 -7.01 32.13 -14.21
C LYS A 567 -6.42 30.90 -13.50
N GLU A 568 -5.16 30.90 -13.09
CA GLU A 568 -4.59 29.78 -12.37
C GLU A 568 -5.23 29.65 -10.98
N PRO A 569 -5.81 28.47 -10.64
CA PRO A 569 -6.41 28.26 -9.33
C PRO A 569 -5.39 28.44 -8.20
N ALA A 570 -5.77 29.17 -7.14
CA ALA A 570 -4.90 29.44 -5.99
C ALA A 570 -4.27 28.20 -5.34
N TYR A 571 -4.88 27.01 -5.49
CA TYR A 571 -4.28 25.76 -5.02
C TYR A 571 -3.13 25.26 -5.91
N LEU A 572 -3.18 25.46 -7.24
CA LEU A 572 -2.08 25.14 -8.15
C LEU A 572 -0.90 26.07 -7.91
N VAL A 573 -1.15 27.38 -7.78
CA VAL A 573 -0.13 28.36 -7.36
C VAL A 573 0.54 27.93 -6.05
N TYR A 574 -0.23 27.41 -5.10
CA TYR A 574 0.30 26.89 -3.84
C TYR A 574 1.14 25.60 -4.02
N VAL A 575 0.62 24.57 -4.69
CA VAL A 575 1.37 23.30 -4.84
C VAL A 575 2.60 23.44 -5.75
N ASP A 576 2.57 24.39 -6.69
CA ASP A 576 3.74 24.77 -7.49
C ASP A 576 4.82 25.40 -6.62
N LYS A 577 4.46 26.43 -5.85
CA LYS A 577 5.40 27.17 -4.99
C LYS A 577 6.04 26.29 -3.91
N ASN A 578 5.29 25.33 -3.36
CA ASN A 578 5.73 24.55 -2.19
C ASN A 578 6.20 23.12 -2.51
N PHE A 579 5.75 22.51 -3.63
CA PHE A 579 5.99 21.09 -3.93
C PHE A 579 6.55 20.82 -5.33
N SER A 580 7.00 21.85 -6.05
CA SER A 580 7.53 21.77 -7.44
C SER A 580 6.53 21.13 -8.42
N TYR A 581 5.23 21.34 -8.20
CA TYR A 581 4.18 20.64 -8.97
C TYR A 581 4.29 20.89 -10.48
N ARG A 582 4.52 22.14 -10.91
CA ARG A 582 4.77 22.55 -12.30
C ARG A 582 5.87 21.77 -13.02
N GLU A 583 6.97 21.51 -12.33
CA GLU A 583 8.15 20.87 -12.93
C GLU A 583 8.01 19.35 -12.96
N LYS A 584 7.51 18.76 -11.86
CA LYS A 584 7.55 17.31 -11.63
C LYS A 584 6.24 16.58 -11.99
N PHE A 585 5.10 17.26 -11.97
CA PHE A 585 3.78 16.62 -12.05
C PHE A 585 2.86 17.22 -13.13
N SER A 586 2.82 18.54 -13.29
CA SER A 586 1.83 19.26 -14.13
C SER A 586 1.66 18.65 -15.53
N GLY A 587 0.46 18.13 -15.81
CA GLY A 587 0.09 17.53 -17.09
C GLY A 587 0.80 16.21 -17.44
N GLN A 588 1.72 15.73 -16.62
CA GLN A 588 2.38 14.42 -16.78
C GLN A 588 1.41 13.28 -16.48
N ASN A 589 1.82 12.06 -16.83
CA ASN A 589 1.12 10.85 -16.40
C ASN A 589 1.87 10.19 -15.23
N ILE A 590 1.16 9.58 -14.29
CA ILE A 590 1.73 8.78 -13.20
C ILE A 590 2.63 7.64 -13.71
N SER A 591 2.39 7.10 -14.91
CA SER A 591 3.31 6.20 -15.63
C SER A 591 4.72 6.78 -15.87
N LYS A 592 4.87 8.11 -15.89
CA LYS A 592 6.16 8.82 -16.06
C LYS A 592 6.72 9.35 -14.75
N VAL A 593 5.86 9.72 -13.81
CA VAL A 593 6.23 10.33 -12.51
C VAL A 593 6.55 9.28 -11.45
N GLY A 594 5.92 8.11 -11.52
CA GLY A 594 6.07 7.04 -10.55
C GLY A 594 5.23 7.23 -9.28
N ILE A 595 4.84 6.11 -8.68
CA ILE A 595 3.92 6.09 -7.53
C ILE A 595 4.59 6.67 -6.27
N LYS A 596 5.88 6.39 -6.02
CA LYS A 596 6.62 6.93 -4.87
C LYS A 596 6.64 8.45 -4.83
N ALA A 597 6.93 9.11 -5.96
CA ALA A 597 6.91 10.57 -6.06
C ALA A 597 5.49 11.14 -5.88
N THR A 598 4.50 10.50 -6.51
CA THR A 598 3.08 10.84 -6.39
C THR A 598 2.57 10.74 -4.94
N TYR A 599 3.00 9.72 -4.21
CA TYR A 599 2.65 9.53 -2.81
C TYR A 599 3.35 10.55 -1.89
N LYS A 600 4.63 10.87 -2.15
CA LYS A 600 5.32 11.97 -1.44
C LYS A 600 4.59 13.32 -1.65
N LEU A 601 4.10 13.61 -2.86
CA LEU A 601 3.23 14.77 -3.11
C LEU A 601 1.91 14.69 -2.31
N ALA A 602 1.21 13.55 -2.38
CA ALA A 602 -0.06 13.37 -1.66
C ALA A 602 0.09 13.57 -0.14
N LEU A 603 1.18 13.10 0.45
CA LEU A 603 1.54 13.33 1.85
C LEU A 603 1.87 14.79 2.15
N LYS A 604 2.73 15.45 1.37
CA LYS A 604 3.09 16.87 1.57
C LYS A 604 1.86 17.79 1.45
N CYS A 605 0.99 17.53 0.47
CA CYS A 605 -0.30 18.19 0.36
C CYS A 605 -1.20 17.93 1.58
N LYS A 606 -1.21 16.71 2.13
CA LYS A 606 -1.98 16.38 3.33
C LYS A 606 -1.48 17.10 4.58
N GLU A 607 -0.17 17.09 4.82
CA GLU A 607 0.46 17.72 6.00
C GLU A 607 0.29 19.24 6.01
N SER A 608 0.23 19.88 4.84
CA SER A 608 0.05 21.33 4.67
C SER A 608 -1.42 21.81 4.70
N GLY A 609 -2.41 20.93 4.87
CA GLY A 609 -3.84 21.30 4.75
C GLY A 609 -4.31 21.54 3.30
N TYR A 610 -3.52 21.11 2.31
CA TYR A 610 -3.85 21.11 0.89
C TYR A 610 -4.19 19.70 0.36
N GLN A 611 -4.71 18.81 1.23
CA GLN A 611 -4.94 17.39 0.92
C GLN A 611 -5.73 17.22 -0.38
N GLY A 612 -5.06 16.67 -1.41
CA GLY A 612 -5.58 16.46 -2.77
C GLY A 612 -6.28 17.66 -3.39
N LYS A 613 -5.81 18.87 -3.10
CA LYS A 613 -6.08 20.06 -3.91
C LYS A 613 -5.15 20.05 -5.14
N TYR A 614 -5.24 18.99 -5.94
CA TYR A 614 -4.65 18.83 -7.27
C TYR A 614 -5.34 17.66 -7.97
N GLY A 615 -5.58 17.77 -9.28
CA GLY A 615 -6.19 16.69 -10.05
C GLY A 615 -5.22 15.56 -10.40
N LEU A 616 -5.74 14.33 -10.36
CA LEU A 616 -5.11 13.11 -10.88
C LEU A 616 -6.16 12.20 -11.51
N GLY A 617 -5.90 11.70 -12.71
CA GLY A 617 -6.71 10.68 -13.36
C GLY A 617 -8.12 11.14 -13.72
N CYS A 618 -9.08 10.22 -13.64
CA CYS A 618 -10.50 10.43 -13.85
C CYS A 618 -11.25 11.03 -12.64
N VAL A 619 -10.55 11.57 -11.63
CA VAL A 619 -11.13 12.03 -10.35
C VAL A 619 -10.63 13.42 -9.92
N GLN A 620 -10.47 14.37 -10.86
CA GLN A 620 -9.60 15.53 -10.68
C GLN A 620 -10.06 16.59 -9.65
N TRP A 621 -11.31 16.56 -9.16
CA TRP A 621 -11.86 17.64 -8.32
C TRP A 621 -12.04 17.37 -6.82
N THR A 622 -11.41 16.34 -6.24
CA THR A 622 -11.82 15.90 -4.89
C THR A 622 -10.69 15.59 -3.89
N GLY A 623 -10.60 16.44 -2.86
CA GLY A 623 -9.56 16.49 -1.83
C GLY A 623 -9.03 15.15 -1.31
N SER A 624 -9.73 14.50 -0.38
CA SER A 624 -9.24 13.22 0.16
C SER A 624 -9.21 12.09 -0.86
N ARG A 625 -10.03 12.16 -1.94
CA ARG A 625 -10.13 11.12 -2.98
C ARG A 625 -8.84 10.97 -3.77
N CYS A 626 -8.15 12.06 -4.12
CA CYS A 626 -6.85 11.96 -4.77
C CYS A 626 -5.82 11.20 -3.91
N THR A 627 -5.81 11.41 -2.58
CA THR A 627 -4.95 10.62 -1.67
C THR A 627 -5.35 9.14 -1.68
N SER A 628 -6.65 8.84 -1.61
CA SER A 628 -7.18 7.47 -1.63
C SER A 628 -6.90 6.72 -2.94
N LEU A 629 -6.92 7.42 -4.08
CA LEU A 629 -6.54 6.87 -5.38
C LEU A 629 -5.04 6.52 -5.41
N VAL A 630 -4.17 7.41 -4.93
CA VAL A 630 -2.73 7.14 -4.86
C VAL A 630 -2.41 5.94 -3.95
N GLU A 631 -3.20 5.74 -2.88
CA GLU A 631 -3.11 4.52 -2.07
C GLU A 631 -3.59 3.26 -2.81
N GLN A 632 -4.59 3.34 -3.70
CA GLN A 632 -4.94 2.21 -4.57
C GLN A 632 -3.80 1.89 -5.55
N TYR A 633 -3.19 2.90 -6.16
CA TYR A 633 -1.99 2.72 -6.99
C TYR A 633 -0.86 2.01 -6.23
N ARG A 634 -0.50 2.47 -5.03
CA ARG A 634 0.50 1.80 -4.17
C ARG A 634 0.15 0.35 -3.85
N LYS A 635 -1.12 0.08 -3.53
CA LYS A 635 -1.63 -1.25 -3.16
C LYS A 635 -1.64 -2.23 -4.34
N ILE A 636 -1.95 -1.76 -5.54
CA ILE A 636 -2.15 -2.60 -6.73
C ILE A 636 -0.85 -2.77 -7.53
N CYS A 637 -0.15 -1.68 -7.81
CA CYS A 637 1.06 -1.67 -8.65
C CYS A 637 2.36 -1.80 -7.83
N GLY A 638 2.34 -1.38 -6.58
CA GLY A 638 3.52 -1.28 -5.71
C GLY A 638 4.03 0.15 -5.59
N GLU A 639 4.68 0.46 -4.46
CA GLU A 639 5.12 1.82 -4.12
C GLU A 639 6.18 2.38 -5.07
N ASP A 640 7.16 1.58 -5.47
CA ASP A 640 8.25 1.99 -6.37
C ASP A 640 7.88 1.90 -7.86
N ALA A 641 6.63 1.56 -8.20
CA ALA A 641 6.23 1.26 -9.57
C ALA A 641 5.89 2.50 -10.41
N TYR A 642 6.09 2.36 -11.71
CA TYR A 642 5.64 3.27 -12.77
C TYR A 642 4.54 2.52 -13.53
N PRO A 643 3.26 2.75 -13.19
CA PRO A 643 2.16 1.89 -13.66
C PRO A 643 1.92 2.05 -15.16
N THR A 644 1.54 0.99 -15.86
CA THR A 644 1.18 1.11 -17.30
C THR A 644 -0.17 1.83 -17.49
N THR A 645 -0.49 2.23 -18.73
CA THR A 645 -1.80 2.82 -19.06
C THR A 645 -2.96 1.89 -18.68
N GLU A 646 -2.79 0.58 -18.87
CA GLU A 646 -3.78 -0.45 -18.52
C GLU A 646 -3.90 -0.63 -17.00
N GLU A 647 -2.79 -0.53 -16.27
CA GLU A 647 -2.80 -0.52 -14.81
C GLU A 647 -3.50 0.73 -14.28
N CYS A 648 -3.25 1.90 -14.86
CA CYS A 648 -3.99 3.14 -14.54
C CYS A 648 -5.50 2.98 -14.83
N ALA A 649 -5.85 2.42 -16.00
CA ALA A 649 -7.22 2.13 -16.39
C ALA A 649 -7.93 1.22 -15.39
N SER A 650 -7.25 0.16 -14.96
CA SER A 650 -7.75 -0.77 -13.94
C SER A 650 -7.91 -0.10 -12.57
N VAL A 651 -6.87 0.60 -12.09
CA VAL A 651 -6.86 1.20 -10.74
C VAL A 651 -7.98 2.23 -10.58
N GLU A 652 -8.12 3.17 -11.51
CA GLU A 652 -9.12 4.24 -11.40
C GLU A 652 -10.54 3.74 -11.63
N SER A 653 -10.76 2.82 -12.58
CA SER A 653 -12.09 2.24 -12.82
C SER A 653 -12.58 1.41 -11.63
N ASN A 654 -11.70 0.62 -11.01
CA ASN A 654 -12.02 -0.10 -9.77
C ASN A 654 -12.20 0.86 -8.59
N PHE A 655 -11.43 1.95 -8.52
CA PHE A 655 -11.59 2.97 -7.47
C PHE A 655 -12.98 3.61 -7.51
N ILE A 656 -13.49 3.98 -8.70
CA ILE A 656 -14.86 4.52 -8.88
C ILE A 656 -15.91 3.52 -8.35
N ALA A 657 -15.78 2.23 -8.67
CA ALA A 657 -16.70 1.19 -8.19
C ALA A 657 -16.60 0.96 -6.66
N ILE A 658 -15.41 1.08 -6.08
CA ILE A 658 -15.19 1.03 -4.62
C ILE A 658 -15.87 2.24 -3.95
N GLU A 659 -15.73 3.44 -4.50
CA GLU A 659 -16.32 4.65 -3.94
C GLU A 659 -17.85 4.60 -3.98
N LEU A 660 -18.46 4.18 -5.09
CA LEU A 660 -19.91 4.02 -5.23
C LEU A 660 -20.51 2.95 -4.29
N LYS A 661 -19.67 2.11 -3.66
CA LYS A 661 -20.05 1.16 -2.61
C LYS A 661 -19.73 1.66 -1.19
N SER A 662 -18.88 2.68 -1.06
CA SER A 662 -18.47 3.25 0.23
C SER A 662 -19.58 4.06 0.89
N ASP A 663 -19.50 4.24 2.21
CA ASP A 663 -20.50 5.02 2.96
C ASP A 663 -20.67 6.46 2.45
N SER A 664 -19.63 7.04 1.86
CA SER A 664 -19.65 8.39 1.29
C SER A 664 -20.49 8.54 0.03
N TYR A 665 -20.60 7.49 -0.81
CA TYR A 665 -21.28 7.60 -2.12
C TYR A 665 -22.29 6.49 -2.44
N LYS A 666 -22.48 5.48 -1.56
CA LYS A 666 -23.53 4.44 -1.70
C LYS A 666 -24.94 5.01 -1.86
N GLY A 667 -25.18 6.22 -1.36
CA GLY A 667 -26.44 6.93 -1.52
C GLY A 667 -26.70 7.47 -2.94
N VAL A 668 -25.66 7.74 -3.74
CA VAL A 668 -25.79 8.41 -5.05
C VAL A 668 -26.62 7.58 -6.03
N TYR A 669 -26.33 6.28 -6.14
CA TYR A 669 -27.09 5.39 -7.01
C TYR A 669 -28.53 5.19 -6.53
N LYS A 670 -28.74 5.03 -5.21
CA LYS A 670 -30.09 4.90 -4.64
C LYS A 670 -30.92 6.16 -4.87
N LYS A 671 -30.34 7.35 -4.71
CA LYS A 671 -30.97 8.64 -5.00
C LYS A 671 -31.39 8.73 -6.46
N TRP A 672 -30.49 8.41 -7.40
CA TRP A 672 -30.82 8.36 -8.82
C TRP A 672 -31.95 7.36 -9.13
N CYS A 673 -31.93 6.14 -8.58
CA CYS A 673 -33.01 5.17 -8.77
C CYS A 673 -34.37 5.70 -8.27
N ASN A 674 -34.39 6.35 -7.10
CA ASN A 674 -35.60 6.93 -6.53
C ASN A 674 -36.17 8.06 -7.40
N GLU A 675 -35.30 8.92 -7.95
CA GLU A 675 -35.69 10.03 -8.83
C GLU A 675 -36.07 9.60 -10.26
N ASN A 676 -35.86 8.32 -10.62
CA ASN A 676 -36.03 7.80 -11.99
C ASN A 676 -36.79 6.45 -12.03
N ASN A 677 -37.87 6.34 -11.26
CA ASN A 677 -38.80 5.19 -11.26
C ASN A 677 -38.10 3.81 -11.13
N GLY A 678 -37.14 3.69 -10.21
CA GLY A 678 -36.36 2.47 -10.00
C GLY A 678 -35.15 2.31 -10.93
N GLY A 679 -34.77 3.37 -11.64
CA GLY A 679 -33.64 3.35 -12.57
C GLY A 679 -34.01 2.75 -13.93
N VAL A 680 -35.04 3.29 -14.56
CA VAL A 680 -35.40 2.96 -15.96
C VAL A 680 -34.28 3.45 -16.89
N ASP A 681 -33.87 2.63 -17.85
CA ASP A 681 -32.84 3.01 -18.83
C ASP A 681 -33.46 3.85 -19.95
N SER A 682 -33.37 5.18 -19.84
CA SER A 682 -33.88 6.16 -20.80
C SER A 682 -32.92 7.36 -20.98
N ASN A 683 -33.16 8.19 -21.99
CA ASN A 683 -32.41 9.44 -22.20
C ASN A 683 -32.58 10.41 -21.02
N ASP A 684 -33.80 10.54 -20.49
CA ASP A 684 -34.05 11.44 -19.36
C ASP A 684 -33.37 10.93 -18.09
N SER A 685 -33.37 9.61 -17.88
CA SER A 685 -32.66 8.99 -16.77
C SER A 685 -31.14 9.08 -16.90
N ALA A 686 -30.58 9.02 -18.11
CA ALA A 686 -29.16 9.28 -18.36
C ALA A 686 -28.80 10.75 -18.11
N ARG A 687 -29.64 11.69 -18.55
CA ARG A 687 -29.49 13.13 -18.25
C ARG A 687 -29.56 13.40 -16.75
N SER A 688 -30.49 12.75 -16.05
CA SER A 688 -30.63 12.80 -14.59
C SER A 688 -29.38 12.23 -13.90
N ALA A 689 -28.86 11.08 -14.37
CA ALA A 689 -27.62 10.51 -13.83
C ALA A 689 -26.43 11.47 -13.96
N GLY A 690 -26.21 12.04 -15.15
CA GLY A 690 -25.13 13.02 -15.36
C GLY A 690 -25.21 14.23 -14.42
N LYS A 691 -26.44 14.73 -14.18
CA LYS A 691 -26.71 15.81 -13.23
C LYS A 691 -26.46 15.42 -11.77
N ILE A 692 -26.98 14.27 -11.33
CA ILE A 692 -26.83 13.79 -9.93
C ILE A 692 -25.38 13.46 -9.62
N VAL A 693 -24.68 12.76 -10.52
CA VAL A 693 -23.25 12.44 -10.35
C VAL A 693 -22.41 13.72 -10.25
N CYS A 694 -22.66 14.71 -11.11
CA CYS A 694 -21.98 16.01 -11.02
C CYS A 694 -22.17 16.65 -9.63
N LYS A 695 -23.40 16.67 -9.11
CA LYS A 695 -23.71 17.38 -7.85
C LYS A 695 -23.34 16.60 -6.59
N GLU A 696 -23.42 15.27 -6.61
CA GLU A 696 -23.31 14.45 -5.39
C GLU A 696 -22.00 13.66 -5.31
N TYR A 697 -21.51 13.14 -6.44
CA TYR A 697 -20.30 12.31 -6.51
C TYR A 697 -19.03 13.14 -6.73
N GLU A 698 -19.09 14.15 -7.61
CA GLU A 698 -17.91 14.94 -7.97
C GLU A 698 -17.81 16.29 -7.24
N ARG A 699 -18.92 17.02 -7.10
CA ARG A 699 -18.99 18.34 -6.41
C ARG A 699 -18.00 19.39 -6.97
N PRO A 700 -18.05 19.71 -8.29
CA PRO A 700 -17.23 20.76 -8.87
C PRO A 700 -17.59 22.15 -8.31
N LYS A 701 -16.63 23.09 -8.38
CA LYS A 701 -16.81 24.46 -7.86
C LYS A 701 -17.84 25.30 -8.63
N ALA A 702 -18.15 24.94 -9.86
CA ALA A 702 -19.14 25.58 -10.71
C ALA A 702 -20.14 24.54 -11.22
N ASP A 703 -21.44 24.88 -11.25
CA ASP A 703 -22.48 23.95 -11.67
C ASP A 703 -22.43 23.71 -13.19
N SER A 704 -21.78 22.61 -13.58
CA SER A 704 -21.72 22.09 -14.95
C SER A 704 -22.71 20.92 -15.17
N SER A 705 -23.66 20.70 -14.25
CA SER A 705 -24.55 19.54 -14.26
C SER A 705 -25.43 19.44 -15.51
N LYS A 706 -25.86 20.57 -16.09
CA LYS A 706 -26.62 20.60 -17.35
C LYS A 706 -25.79 20.01 -18.50
N GLU A 707 -24.56 20.48 -18.68
CA GLU A 707 -23.65 20.02 -19.74
C GLU A 707 -23.28 18.54 -19.56
N ARG A 708 -22.93 18.14 -18.33
CA ARG A 708 -22.61 16.74 -17.98
C ARG A 708 -23.82 15.81 -18.16
N GLY A 709 -25.04 16.30 -17.92
CA GLY A 709 -26.30 15.64 -18.27
C GLY A 709 -26.44 15.38 -19.78
N GLU A 710 -26.24 16.39 -20.63
CA GLU A 710 -26.33 16.19 -22.09
C GLU A 710 -25.19 15.31 -22.65
N LYS A 711 -23.99 15.35 -22.06
CA LYS A 711 -22.90 14.39 -22.37
C LYS A 711 -23.33 12.96 -22.03
N ALA A 712 -23.97 12.73 -20.89
CA ALA A 712 -24.49 11.43 -20.50
C ALA A 712 -25.56 10.90 -21.49
N VAL A 713 -26.43 11.75 -22.03
CA VAL A 713 -27.40 11.36 -23.07
C VAL A 713 -26.70 10.90 -24.34
N LYS A 714 -25.69 11.64 -24.82
CA LYS A 714 -24.90 11.26 -26.01
C LYS A 714 -24.22 9.90 -25.80
N ILE A 715 -23.56 9.71 -24.66
CA ILE A 715 -22.88 8.46 -24.30
C ILE A 715 -23.89 7.29 -24.19
N TYR A 716 -25.05 7.49 -23.55
CA TYR A 716 -26.08 6.47 -23.42
C TYR A 716 -26.60 6.00 -24.79
N ASN A 717 -26.94 6.93 -25.68
CA ASN A 717 -27.38 6.61 -27.05
C ASN A 717 -26.30 5.84 -27.79
N THR A 718 -25.05 6.35 -27.79
CA THR A 718 -23.91 5.68 -28.41
C THR A 718 -23.69 4.27 -27.87
N MET A 719 -23.76 4.05 -26.55
CA MET A 719 -23.63 2.71 -25.98
C MET A 719 -24.74 1.78 -26.47
N LYS A 720 -26.00 2.25 -26.48
CA LYS A 720 -27.17 1.47 -26.89
C LYS A 720 -27.07 0.96 -28.35
N GLY A 721 -26.48 1.77 -29.22
CA GLY A 721 -26.35 1.56 -30.67
C GLY A 721 -27.42 2.33 -31.41
#